data_AF-A0A1V9YVD5-F1
#
_entry.id   AF-A0A1V9YVD5-F1
#
_cell.length_a   1.000
_cell.length_b   1.000
_cell.length_c   1.000
_cell.angle_alpha   90.00
_cell.angle_beta   90.00
_cell.angle_gamma   90.00
#
_symmetry.space_group_name_H-M   'P 1'
#
loop_
_entity.id
_entity.type
_entity.pdbx_description
1 polymer ?
#
loop_
_entity_poly.entity_id
_entity_poly.type
_entity_poly.pdbx_seq_one_letter_code
_entity_poly.pdbx_strand_id
1 'polypeptide(L)'
;MAREVWFQLVDGDGKEHSANFVDLRENASVARFRKAVFAVVSRALPANAIESDLTVFATSNSGKHKLEEDSPIGARGGSKKDALIVEVPQLQRGEASVSAEEQLEQLLSALEWREPKRLCASVGQDWPYQGASKLAAELTKPLAQHYNAWQHKNEDKQNHVIILVMSGPGTGKSRMLDEMKGLLCEAAVWSKNQALVKRMKSAYVFRVTFENGTAAVGSLLDGKNPEFDISYRMLYQLAKEKHEKEWPQFSWELKNTYSNLPLTIGKVIAILANLENVDSVKDMSVILCVDGLQKLVNDGTKSCDFYRVLTSICSFLNSSTAFAVCVCSATVQSPVDVALSESPQKRVFLVPAALCGDQVLKPRTRLEKQLVDDMGGHGRALETLQEALSHYTKEQLEEIDPASIVDEVCVALRLHYGDIFASAFFQAPLNCREVLAAILSRRRYDLFERVGHTDMTIDGLRSFGLFRWTREGYLECAFILLVMLMRKLPKKRGEVDSFDEHLTRSVLVWQRFEQFVSFYRRVKSIAYCQTPVELSTFHAGARFGSVNGVLIEELQPRTVVEAVHQHDSKSGVEDSTFFTNRDGGVNVSEMNTIVINGASASAGDIFMRVQLMIDDQQVQCNEVIQCKLLQTKQKINEAMYAKERTKAVNGDSDVFLLITPAQATEFALPPLCGIVSTNEFDQYFGPFASRAYRSFLEPPNINTASYHELRRIEGVGDATAEKIIDERKKRAFSSHADAVNRLFTNKKCKNAEILSAMHFDGVGADS
;
A
#
# COMPACT_ATOMS: atom_id res chain seq x y z
N MET A 1 48.61 -3.56 18.72
CA MET A 1 48.46 -3.22 17.27
C MET A 1 48.00 -4.47 16.51
N ALA A 2 47.56 -4.35 15.24
CA ALA A 2 47.30 -5.54 14.41
C ALA A 2 48.61 -5.98 13.74
N ARG A 3 48.85 -7.29 13.64
CA ARG A 3 50.02 -7.89 12.99
C ARG A 3 49.56 -8.95 12.01
N GLU A 4 50.34 -9.13 10.95
CA GLU A 4 50.16 -10.24 10.02
C GLU A 4 50.52 -11.57 10.70
N VAL A 5 49.65 -12.57 10.51
CA VAL A 5 49.86 -13.95 10.95
C VAL A 5 49.77 -14.87 9.74
N TRP A 6 50.91 -15.42 9.34
CA TRP A 6 51.05 -16.34 8.22
C TRP A 6 50.56 -17.74 8.56
N PHE A 7 49.90 -18.37 7.60
CA PHE A 7 49.40 -19.73 7.73
C PHE A 7 49.47 -20.52 6.42
N GLN A 8 49.51 -21.84 6.55
CA GLN A 8 49.54 -22.81 5.45
C GLN A 8 48.34 -23.74 5.61
N LEU A 9 47.49 -23.79 4.58
CA LEU A 9 46.33 -24.67 4.54
C LEU A 9 46.77 -26.05 4.04
N VAL A 10 46.47 -27.08 4.81
CA VAL A 10 46.76 -28.48 4.47
C VAL A 10 45.50 -29.35 4.59
N ASP A 11 45.44 -30.43 3.83
CA ASP A 11 44.45 -31.50 4.05
C ASP A 11 44.91 -32.48 5.14
N GLY A 12 44.02 -33.41 5.53
CA GLY A 12 44.30 -34.46 6.51
C GLY A 12 45.40 -35.46 6.12
N ASP A 13 45.89 -35.43 4.88
CA ASP A 13 47.07 -36.20 4.43
C ASP A 13 48.37 -35.35 4.51
N GLY A 14 48.26 -34.11 5.00
CA GLY A 14 49.36 -33.17 5.17
C GLY A 14 49.83 -32.48 3.88
N LYS A 15 49.07 -32.58 2.79
CA LYS A 15 49.41 -31.96 1.50
C LYS A 15 49.00 -30.48 1.49
N GLU A 16 49.91 -29.62 1.08
CA GLU A 16 49.69 -28.17 1.02
C GLU A 16 48.74 -27.77 -0.11
N HIS A 17 47.73 -26.97 0.23
CA HIS A 17 46.79 -26.38 -0.73
C HIS A 17 47.11 -24.92 -1.03
N SER A 18 47.46 -24.12 -0.01
CA SER A 18 47.80 -22.70 -0.18
C SER A 18 48.45 -22.10 1.06
N ALA A 19 49.35 -21.13 0.90
CA ALA A 19 49.88 -20.30 1.98
C ALA A 19 49.36 -18.86 1.89
N ASN A 20 48.87 -18.30 3.00
CA ASN A 20 48.29 -16.95 3.07
C ASN A 20 48.54 -16.31 4.45
N PHE A 21 47.99 -15.13 4.72
CA PHE A 21 48.07 -14.45 6.02
C PHE A 21 46.74 -13.80 6.43
N VAL A 22 46.60 -13.50 7.71
CA VAL A 22 45.47 -12.74 8.28
C VAL A 22 45.97 -11.66 9.24
N ASP A 23 45.25 -10.55 9.34
CA ASP A 23 45.54 -9.49 10.31
C ASP A 23 44.86 -9.77 11.65
N LEU A 24 45.67 -9.87 12.71
CA LEU A 24 45.18 -10.12 14.06
C LEU A 24 45.82 -9.21 15.09
N ARG A 25 45.07 -8.93 16.18
CA ARG A 25 45.62 -8.23 17.34
C ARG A 25 46.73 -9.08 17.97
N GLU A 26 47.78 -8.44 18.50
CA GLU A 26 48.96 -9.13 19.08
C GLU A 26 48.63 -10.23 20.11
N ASN A 27 47.53 -10.10 20.84
CA ASN A 27 47.09 -11.05 21.88
C ASN A 27 45.88 -11.91 21.43
N ALA A 28 45.68 -12.11 20.13
CA ALA A 28 44.59 -12.96 19.63
C ALA A 28 44.76 -14.42 20.06
N SER A 29 43.65 -15.07 20.41
CA SER A 29 43.58 -16.51 20.66
C SER A 29 43.52 -17.30 19.35
N VAL A 30 43.82 -18.59 19.43
CA VAL A 30 43.71 -19.53 18.30
C VAL A 30 42.29 -19.53 17.71
N ALA A 31 41.24 -19.44 18.54
CA ALA A 31 39.85 -19.32 18.07
C ALA A 31 39.64 -18.09 17.17
N ARG A 32 40.17 -16.91 17.56
CA ARG A 32 40.06 -15.70 16.72
C ARG A 32 40.82 -15.81 15.41
N PHE A 33 41.97 -16.49 15.42
CA PHE A 33 42.73 -16.76 14.21
C PHE A 33 41.99 -17.73 13.29
N ARG A 34 41.44 -18.81 13.84
CA ARG A 34 40.63 -19.78 13.10
C ARG A 34 39.45 -19.11 12.39
N LYS A 35 38.73 -18.23 13.09
CA LYS A 35 37.66 -17.40 12.50
C LYS A 35 38.14 -16.53 11.35
N ALA A 36 39.28 -15.86 11.52
CA ALA A 36 39.85 -15.00 10.49
C ALA A 36 40.31 -15.80 9.27
N VAL A 37 40.94 -16.96 9.49
CA VAL A 37 41.36 -17.88 8.41
C VAL A 37 40.14 -18.40 7.66
N PHE A 38 39.11 -18.89 8.37
CA PHE A 38 37.88 -19.38 7.75
C PHE A 38 37.21 -18.32 6.86
N ALA A 39 37.16 -17.06 7.30
CA ALA A 39 36.63 -15.97 6.47
C ALA A 39 37.38 -15.81 5.13
N VAL A 40 38.71 -16.00 5.13
CA VAL A 40 39.56 -15.89 3.94
C VAL A 40 39.45 -17.13 3.04
N VAL A 41 39.40 -18.34 3.61
CA VAL A 41 39.48 -19.59 2.82
C VAL A 41 38.14 -20.29 2.59
N SER A 42 37.03 -19.81 3.18
CA SER A 42 35.70 -20.44 3.12
C SER A 42 35.24 -20.83 1.71
N ARG A 43 35.60 -20.03 0.69
CA ARG A 43 35.25 -20.31 -0.73
C ARG A 43 36.02 -21.49 -1.34
N ALA A 44 37.18 -21.83 -0.77
CA ALA A 44 38.03 -22.93 -1.20
C ALA A 44 37.81 -24.21 -0.37
N LEU A 45 37.05 -24.13 0.72
CA LEU A 45 36.70 -25.28 1.55
C LEU A 45 35.46 -26.01 1.00
N PRO A 46 35.28 -27.30 1.34
CA PRO A 46 34.02 -28.01 1.10
C PRO A 46 32.83 -27.21 1.65
N ALA A 47 31.69 -27.24 0.95
CA ALA A 47 30.52 -26.40 1.25
C ALA A 47 29.91 -26.63 2.66
N ASN A 48 30.33 -27.67 3.37
CA ASN A 48 29.89 -28.06 4.70
C ASN A 48 30.95 -27.85 5.80
N ALA A 49 32.15 -27.36 5.46
CA ALA A 49 33.16 -27.03 6.46
C ALA A 49 32.73 -25.79 7.25
N ILE A 50 32.79 -25.86 8.57
CA ILE A 50 32.57 -24.72 9.48
C ILE A 50 33.88 -24.32 10.16
N GLU A 51 33.89 -23.14 10.79
CA GLU A 51 35.07 -22.61 11.47
C GLU A 51 35.72 -23.64 12.41
N SER A 52 34.91 -24.32 13.23
CA SER A 52 35.39 -25.28 14.23
C SER A 52 36.05 -26.51 13.64
N ASP A 53 35.84 -26.81 12.36
CA ASP A 53 36.46 -27.97 11.72
C ASP A 53 37.96 -27.74 11.50
N LEU A 54 38.40 -26.48 11.36
CA LEU A 54 39.80 -26.17 11.15
C LEU A 54 40.64 -26.43 12.41
N THR A 55 41.64 -27.30 12.29
CA THR A 55 42.58 -27.58 13.38
C THR A 55 43.87 -26.81 13.16
N VAL A 56 44.31 -26.05 14.17
CA VAL A 56 45.50 -25.19 14.07
C VAL A 56 46.68 -25.84 14.78
N PHE A 57 47.81 -25.93 14.09
CA PHE A 57 49.07 -26.45 14.61
C PHE A 57 50.17 -25.40 14.56
N ALA A 58 51.02 -25.41 15.58
CA ALA A 58 52.30 -24.72 15.55
C ALA A 58 53.36 -25.57 14.87
N THR A 59 54.20 -24.91 14.08
CA THR A 59 55.34 -25.52 13.41
C THR A 59 56.56 -25.41 14.31
N SER A 60 57.21 -26.52 14.63
CA SER A 60 58.43 -26.53 15.45
C SER A 60 59.44 -27.52 14.89
N ASN A 61 60.72 -27.37 15.27
CA ASN A 61 61.79 -28.28 14.86
C ASN A 61 61.57 -29.76 15.30
N SER A 62 60.60 -30.02 16.19
CA SER A 62 60.25 -31.34 16.71
C SER A 62 58.92 -31.91 16.16
N GLY A 63 58.27 -31.24 15.21
CA GLY A 63 57.00 -31.67 14.60
C GLY A 63 55.87 -30.64 14.72
N LYS A 64 54.67 -31.05 14.25
CA LYS A 64 53.42 -30.25 14.34
C LYS A 64 52.76 -30.46 15.70
N HIS A 65 52.50 -29.38 16.45
CA HIS A 65 51.82 -29.43 17.75
C HIS A 65 50.46 -28.75 17.67
N LYS A 66 49.39 -29.47 18.00
CA LYS A 66 48.02 -28.92 18.01
C LYS A 66 47.92 -27.81 19.06
N LEU A 67 47.29 -26.70 18.69
CA LEU A 67 47.05 -25.58 19.58
C LEU A 67 45.61 -25.61 20.11
N GLU A 68 45.47 -25.39 21.42
CA GLU A 68 44.16 -25.26 22.07
C GLU A 68 43.50 -23.91 21.72
N GLU A 69 42.17 -23.90 21.62
CA GLU A 69 41.41 -22.75 21.10
C GLU A 69 41.60 -21.45 21.89
N ASP A 70 41.72 -21.57 23.21
CA ASP A 70 41.90 -20.45 24.12
C ASP A 70 43.37 -20.02 24.27
N SER A 71 44.31 -20.77 23.68
CA SER A 71 45.73 -20.42 23.76
C SER A 71 46.02 -19.13 22.98
N PRO A 72 46.85 -18.23 23.52
CA PRO A 72 47.33 -17.09 22.75
C PRO A 72 48.21 -17.57 21.60
N ILE A 73 48.07 -16.93 20.43
CA ILE A 73 48.95 -17.21 19.27
C ILE A 73 50.40 -16.79 19.58
N GLY A 74 50.56 -15.75 20.40
CA GLY A 74 51.87 -15.23 20.79
C GLY A 74 52.64 -14.68 19.59
N ALA A 75 53.92 -15.01 19.47
CA ALA A 75 54.80 -14.58 18.37
C ALA A 75 54.73 -15.47 17.11
N ARG A 76 53.95 -16.57 17.13
CA ARG A 76 53.88 -17.57 16.05
C ARG A 76 53.29 -16.98 14.77
N GLY A 77 53.67 -17.50 13.61
CA GLY A 77 53.15 -17.01 12.32
C GLY A 77 53.71 -15.64 11.91
N GLY A 78 54.82 -15.18 12.52
CA GLY A 78 55.40 -13.87 12.22
C GLY A 78 56.07 -13.77 10.84
N SER A 79 56.24 -14.90 10.13
CA SER A 79 56.74 -14.95 8.75
C SER A 79 56.28 -16.23 8.05
N LYS A 80 56.43 -16.29 6.72
CA LYS A 80 56.16 -17.51 5.93
C LYS A 80 56.94 -18.75 6.41
N LYS A 81 58.13 -18.57 7.01
CA LYS A 81 58.97 -19.69 7.49
C LYS A 81 58.47 -20.29 8.81
N ASP A 82 57.65 -19.54 9.54
CA ASP A 82 57.06 -19.93 10.83
C ASP A 82 55.52 -19.90 10.74
N ALA A 83 54.99 -20.14 9.55
CA ALA A 83 53.55 -20.14 9.30
C ALA A 83 52.87 -21.21 10.15
N LEU A 84 51.70 -20.88 10.70
CA LEU A 84 50.84 -21.85 11.39
C LEU A 84 50.23 -22.81 10.37
N ILE A 85 50.08 -24.07 10.72
CA ILE A 85 49.45 -25.06 9.85
C ILE A 85 47.98 -25.14 10.21
N VAL A 86 47.12 -24.95 9.23
CA VAL A 86 45.66 -25.06 9.38
C VAL A 86 45.21 -26.27 8.59
N GLU A 87 44.83 -27.32 9.31
CA GLU A 87 44.38 -28.57 8.74
C GLU A 87 42.87 -28.58 8.61
N VAL A 88 42.40 -28.98 7.42
CA VAL A 88 40.99 -29.27 7.16
C VAL A 88 40.77 -30.77 7.36
N PRO A 89 39.89 -31.20 8.27
CA PRO A 89 39.60 -32.62 8.45
C PRO A 89 39.04 -33.20 7.15
N GLN A 90 39.52 -34.38 6.75
CA GLN A 90 38.72 -35.20 5.86
C GLN A 90 37.48 -35.64 6.65
N LEU A 91 36.29 -35.21 6.22
CA LEU A 91 35.06 -35.84 6.69
C LEU A 91 35.21 -37.34 6.44
N GLN A 92 35.30 -38.12 7.52
CA GLN A 92 35.21 -39.57 7.45
C GLN A 92 33.89 -39.90 6.74
N ARG A 93 33.97 -40.34 5.49
CA ARG A 93 32.92 -41.15 4.85
C ARG A 93 32.90 -42.49 5.58
N GLY A 94 32.26 -42.50 6.74
CA GLY A 94 32.36 -43.58 7.71
C GLY A 94 31.07 -43.81 8.47
N GLU A 95 29.91 -43.68 7.82
CA GLU A 95 28.69 -44.39 8.22
C GLU A 95 28.04 -44.91 6.93
N ALA A 96 27.52 -46.14 6.97
CA ALA A 96 26.88 -46.79 5.83
C ALA A 96 25.92 -45.80 5.15
N SER A 97 26.06 -45.59 3.83
CA SER A 97 25.15 -44.72 3.09
C SER A 97 23.74 -45.29 3.22
N VAL A 98 22.93 -44.71 4.09
CA VAL A 98 21.50 -45.00 4.20
C VAL A 98 20.93 -44.85 2.79
N SER A 99 20.29 -45.90 2.29
CA SER A 99 19.76 -45.94 0.94
C SER A 99 18.70 -44.84 0.75
N ALA A 100 18.47 -44.42 -0.49
CA ALA A 100 17.41 -43.45 -0.78
C ALA A 100 16.02 -43.94 -0.32
N GLU A 101 15.81 -45.26 -0.29
CA GLU A 101 14.57 -45.90 0.16
C GLU A 101 14.41 -45.77 1.68
N GLU A 102 15.43 -46.12 2.46
CA GLU A 102 15.44 -45.95 3.92
C GLU A 102 15.29 -44.47 4.31
N GLN A 103 15.97 -43.55 3.61
CA GLN A 103 15.80 -42.11 3.80
C GLN A 103 14.35 -41.67 3.51
N LEU A 104 13.71 -42.24 2.49
CA LEU A 104 12.32 -41.91 2.15
C LEU A 104 11.34 -42.44 3.21
N GLU A 105 11.54 -43.66 3.72
CA GLU A 105 10.73 -44.23 4.80
C GLU A 105 10.87 -43.41 6.09
N GLN A 106 12.12 -43.04 6.45
CA GLN A 106 12.38 -42.17 7.59
C GLN A 106 11.69 -40.82 7.41
N LEU A 107 11.79 -40.20 6.23
CA LEU A 107 11.13 -38.94 5.94
C LEU A 107 9.60 -39.08 6.06
N LEU A 108 8.99 -40.11 5.46
CA LEU A 108 7.55 -40.36 5.54
C LEU A 108 7.08 -40.49 6.99
N SER A 109 7.85 -41.15 7.85
CA SER A 109 7.51 -41.30 9.27
C SER A 109 7.43 -39.95 10.03
N ALA A 110 8.20 -38.95 9.58
CA ALA A 110 8.28 -37.62 10.17
C ALA A 110 7.24 -36.62 9.63
N LEU A 111 6.45 -37.01 8.62
CA LEU A 111 5.50 -36.14 7.92
C LEU A 111 4.05 -36.61 8.10
N GLU A 112 3.12 -35.66 8.02
CA GLU A 112 1.68 -35.89 7.91
C GLU A 112 1.01 -34.72 7.18
N TRP A 113 -0.13 -34.96 6.52
CA TRP A 113 -0.90 -33.86 5.93
C TRP A 113 -1.48 -32.95 7.01
N ARG A 114 -1.29 -31.63 6.82
CA ARG A 114 -1.90 -30.59 7.64
C ARG A 114 -2.32 -29.42 6.75
N GLU A 115 -3.49 -28.86 7.04
CA GLU A 115 -3.93 -27.61 6.42
C GLU A 115 -2.90 -26.50 6.68
N PRO A 116 -2.59 -25.66 5.68
CA PRO A 116 -1.59 -24.61 5.82
C PRO A 116 -2.05 -23.55 6.84
N LYS A 117 -1.08 -23.05 7.63
CA LYS A 117 -1.29 -21.82 8.41
C LYS A 117 -1.63 -20.65 7.48
N ARG A 118 -2.36 -19.67 7.99
CA ARG A 118 -2.62 -18.42 7.27
C ARG A 118 -1.30 -17.66 7.07
N LEU A 119 -1.15 -17.04 5.91
CA LEU A 119 -0.04 -16.15 5.57
C LEU A 119 -0.27 -14.76 6.17
N CYS A 120 -1.52 -14.28 6.17
CA CYS A 120 -1.91 -13.08 6.89
C CYS A 120 -2.09 -13.42 8.38
N ALA A 121 -1.21 -12.85 9.22
CA ALA A 121 -1.23 -13.02 10.68
C ALA A 121 -1.51 -11.71 11.44
N SER A 122 -1.93 -10.66 10.72
CA SER A 122 -2.29 -9.37 11.32
C SER A 122 -3.74 -9.38 11.79
N VAL A 123 -4.16 -8.32 12.50
CA VAL A 123 -5.55 -8.21 13.00
C VAL A 123 -6.60 -8.25 11.86
N GLY A 124 -6.22 -7.89 10.64
CA GLY A 124 -7.08 -8.00 9.46
C GLY A 124 -7.27 -9.43 8.93
N GLN A 125 -6.65 -10.46 9.52
CA GLN A 125 -6.79 -11.86 9.10
C GLN A 125 -8.22 -12.40 9.26
N ASP A 126 -9.02 -11.79 10.15
CA ASP A 126 -10.38 -12.24 10.47
C ASP A 126 -11.46 -11.31 9.90
N TRP A 127 -11.06 -10.24 9.20
CA TRP A 127 -12.01 -9.41 8.47
C TRP A 127 -12.71 -10.20 7.36
N PRO A 128 -13.99 -9.88 7.06
CA PRO A 128 -14.67 -10.44 5.91
C PRO A 128 -13.86 -10.23 4.62
N TYR A 129 -13.66 -11.29 3.85
CA TYR A 129 -12.96 -11.18 2.57
C TYR A 129 -13.85 -10.51 1.52
N GLN A 130 -13.30 -9.58 0.76
CA GLN A 130 -14.04 -8.73 -0.18
C GLN A 130 -13.53 -8.90 -1.61
N GLY A 131 -14.44 -8.73 -2.58
CA GLY A 131 -14.12 -8.81 -4.01
C GLY A 131 -14.05 -10.23 -4.59
N ALA A 132 -14.42 -11.25 -3.81
CA ALA A 132 -14.31 -12.67 -4.21
C ALA A 132 -14.97 -12.96 -5.57
N SER A 133 -16.23 -12.56 -5.74
CA SER A 133 -17.00 -12.73 -6.97
C SER A 133 -16.28 -12.16 -8.21
N LYS A 134 -15.79 -10.91 -8.14
CA LYS A 134 -15.08 -10.29 -9.27
C LYS A 134 -13.78 -11.02 -9.62
N LEU A 135 -13.02 -11.44 -8.61
CA LEU A 135 -11.77 -12.19 -8.79
C LEU A 135 -12.04 -13.60 -9.34
N ALA A 136 -13.08 -14.29 -8.88
CA ALA A 136 -13.49 -15.59 -9.40
C ALA A 136 -13.88 -15.51 -10.89
N ALA A 137 -14.50 -14.41 -11.33
CA ALA A 137 -14.84 -14.18 -12.75
C ALA A 137 -13.58 -14.14 -13.62
N GLU A 138 -12.56 -13.42 -13.15
CA GLU A 138 -11.28 -13.28 -13.86
C GLU A 138 -10.53 -14.61 -13.97
N LEU A 139 -10.70 -15.48 -12.97
CA LEU A 139 -10.08 -16.81 -12.93
C LEU A 139 -10.86 -17.89 -13.69
N THR A 140 -12.16 -17.70 -13.94
CA THR A 140 -13.05 -18.74 -14.49
C THR A 140 -12.55 -19.30 -15.82
N LYS A 141 -12.30 -18.44 -16.81
CA LYS A 141 -11.86 -18.86 -18.14
C LYS A 141 -10.42 -19.41 -18.13
N PRO A 142 -9.43 -18.71 -17.53
CA PRO A 142 -8.06 -19.24 -17.45
C PRO A 142 -7.96 -20.59 -16.74
N LEU A 143 -8.68 -20.78 -15.63
CA LEU A 143 -8.67 -22.04 -14.88
C LEU A 143 -9.24 -23.19 -15.70
N ALA A 144 -10.35 -22.98 -16.41
CA ALA A 144 -10.96 -24.00 -17.26
C ALA A 144 -10.05 -24.38 -18.44
N GLN A 145 -9.38 -23.40 -19.07
CA GLN A 145 -8.43 -23.64 -20.15
C GLN A 145 -7.22 -24.45 -19.66
N HIS A 146 -6.67 -24.07 -18.51
CA HIS A 146 -5.56 -24.79 -17.86
C HIS A 146 -5.93 -26.24 -17.52
N TYR A 147 -7.12 -26.46 -16.97
CA TYR A 147 -7.61 -27.80 -16.68
C TYR A 147 -7.74 -28.67 -17.93
N ASN A 148 -8.31 -28.12 -19.00
CA ASN A 148 -8.45 -28.84 -20.27
C ASN A 148 -7.08 -29.17 -20.87
N ALA A 149 -6.12 -28.24 -20.82
CA ALA A 149 -4.76 -28.47 -21.32
C ALA A 149 -4.07 -29.62 -20.57
N TRP A 150 -4.12 -29.59 -19.24
CA TRP A 150 -3.60 -30.65 -18.39
C TRP A 150 -4.26 -32.01 -18.69
N GLN A 151 -5.59 -32.05 -18.85
CA GLN A 151 -6.30 -33.29 -19.19
C GLN A 151 -5.83 -33.94 -20.49
N HIS A 152 -5.47 -33.13 -21.49
CA HIS A 152 -4.99 -33.57 -22.79
C HIS A 152 -3.48 -33.80 -22.85
N LYS A 153 -2.76 -33.67 -21.71
CA LYS A 153 -1.29 -33.71 -21.63
C LYS A 153 -0.62 -32.75 -22.62
N ASN A 154 -1.27 -31.61 -22.85
CA ASN A 154 -0.66 -30.53 -23.62
C ASN A 154 0.37 -29.86 -22.71
N GLU A 155 1.60 -29.67 -23.17
CA GLU A 155 2.68 -29.01 -22.41
C GLU A 155 2.96 -27.57 -22.89
N ASP A 156 2.16 -27.07 -23.84
CA ASP A 156 2.28 -25.70 -24.35
C ASP A 156 1.96 -24.69 -23.23
N LYS A 157 2.98 -23.89 -22.90
CA LYS A 157 2.96 -22.90 -21.82
C LYS A 157 1.89 -21.81 -22.00
N GLN A 158 1.39 -21.59 -23.22
CA GLN A 158 0.28 -20.66 -23.47
C GLN A 158 -1.08 -21.19 -22.99
N ASN A 159 -1.19 -22.50 -22.76
CA ASN A 159 -2.40 -23.14 -22.26
C ASN A 159 -2.38 -23.36 -20.74
N HIS A 160 -1.24 -23.13 -20.08
CA HIS A 160 -1.09 -23.25 -18.64
C HIS A 160 -0.94 -21.89 -17.96
N VAL A 161 -1.84 -21.58 -17.02
CA VAL A 161 -1.88 -20.26 -16.40
C VAL A 161 -1.10 -20.23 -15.08
N ILE A 162 -0.13 -19.33 -14.97
CA ILE A 162 0.39 -18.88 -13.67
C ILE A 162 -0.39 -17.65 -13.20
N ILE A 163 -0.86 -17.69 -11.95
CA ILE A 163 -1.58 -16.56 -11.34
C ILE A 163 -0.58 -15.73 -10.54
N LEU A 164 -0.58 -14.42 -10.75
CA LEU A 164 0.38 -13.48 -10.18
C LEU A 164 -0.36 -12.39 -9.40
N VAL A 165 -0.24 -12.40 -8.08
CA VAL A 165 -0.85 -11.41 -7.18
C VAL A 165 0.14 -10.27 -6.95
N MET A 166 -0.10 -9.13 -7.60
CA MET A 166 0.86 -8.03 -7.69
C MET A 166 0.36 -6.80 -6.94
N SER A 167 1.00 -6.46 -5.82
CA SER A 167 0.65 -5.28 -5.02
C SER A 167 1.68 -5.00 -3.92
N GLY A 168 1.78 -3.77 -3.41
CA GLY A 168 2.75 -3.50 -2.35
C GLY A 168 2.34 -4.05 -0.97
N PRO A 169 3.18 -3.88 0.07
CA PRO A 169 2.90 -4.33 1.44
C PRO A 169 1.64 -3.69 2.02
N GLY A 170 0.89 -4.45 2.83
CA GLY A 170 -0.28 -3.94 3.55
C GLY A 170 -1.58 -3.81 2.73
N THR A 171 -1.57 -4.24 1.46
CA THR A 171 -2.74 -4.19 0.57
C THR A 171 -3.61 -5.46 0.56
N GLY A 172 -3.18 -6.52 1.25
CA GLY A 172 -3.93 -7.77 1.35
C GLY A 172 -3.48 -8.92 0.41
N LYS A 173 -2.25 -8.88 -0.12
CA LYS A 173 -1.69 -9.99 -0.93
C LYS A 173 -1.75 -11.34 -0.22
N SER A 174 -1.12 -11.45 0.95
CA SER A 174 -1.08 -12.68 1.74
C SER A 174 -2.48 -13.15 2.10
N ARG A 175 -3.41 -12.23 2.38
CA ARG A 175 -4.82 -12.55 2.61
C ARG A 175 -5.50 -13.10 1.36
N MET A 176 -5.25 -12.57 0.17
CA MET A 176 -5.76 -13.15 -1.08
C MET A 176 -5.24 -14.58 -1.32
N LEU A 177 -3.97 -14.86 -0.99
CA LEU A 177 -3.41 -16.21 -1.07
C LEU A 177 -4.08 -17.15 -0.05
N ASP A 178 -4.43 -16.66 1.13
CA ASP A 178 -5.21 -17.43 2.10
C ASP A 178 -6.58 -17.86 1.55
N GLU A 179 -7.25 -16.98 0.81
CA GLU A 179 -8.59 -17.21 0.26
C GLU A 179 -8.60 -17.91 -1.12
N MET A 180 -7.42 -18.20 -1.68
CA MET A 180 -7.27 -18.64 -3.06
C MET A 180 -8.01 -19.95 -3.37
N LYS A 181 -8.06 -20.91 -2.43
CA LYS A 181 -8.85 -22.15 -2.61
C LYS A 181 -10.34 -21.83 -2.83
N GLY A 182 -10.89 -20.90 -2.05
CA GLY A 182 -12.28 -20.45 -2.18
C GLY A 182 -12.54 -19.79 -3.53
N LEU A 183 -11.65 -18.88 -3.94
CA LEU A 183 -11.71 -18.21 -5.24
C LEU A 183 -11.69 -19.19 -6.41
N LEU A 184 -10.81 -20.19 -6.38
CA LEU A 184 -10.69 -21.21 -7.41
C LEU A 184 -11.90 -22.16 -7.42
N CYS A 185 -12.47 -22.47 -6.25
CA CYS A 185 -13.72 -23.23 -6.17
C CYS A 185 -14.89 -22.48 -6.81
N GLU A 186 -15.04 -21.19 -6.53
CA GLU A 186 -16.07 -20.34 -7.13
C GLU A 186 -15.90 -20.22 -8.65
N ALA A 187 -14.66 -19.95 -9.10
CA ALA A 187 -14.31 -19.92 -10.52
C ALA A 187 -14.61 -21.26 -11.24
N ALA A 188 -14.33 -22.39 -10.58
CA ALA A 188 -14.67 -23.70 -11.09
C ALA A 188 -16.18 -23.91 -11.23
N VAL A 189 -16.99 -23.45 -10.27
CA VAL A 189 -18.46 -23.52 -10.36
C VAL A 189 -18.96 -22.71 -11.56
N TRP A 190 -18.40 -21.52 -11.78
CA TRP A 190 -18.80 -20.66 -12.90
C TRP A 190 -18.35 -21.18 -14.26
N SER A 191 -17.28 -21.98 -14.30
CA SER A 191 -16.86 -22.67 -15.53
C SER A 191 -17.88 -23.72 -16.01
N LYS A 192 -18.84 -24.10 -15.15
CA LYS A 192 -19.82 -25.18 -15.37
C LYS A 192 -19.19 -26.56 -15.62
N ASN A 193 -17.92 -26.73 -15.29
CA ASN A 193 -17.20 -28.00 -15.41
C ASN A 193 -17.22 -28.76 -14.08
N GLN A 194 -18.08 -29.79 -13.98
CA GLN A 194 -18.26 -30.56 -12.73
C GLN A 194 -17.00 -31.33 -12.30
N ALA A 195 -16.18 -31.79 -13.26
CA ALA A 195 -14.94 -32.49 -12.93
C ALA A 195 -13.91 -31.53 -12.31
N LEU A 196 -13.82 -30.31 -12.84
CA LEU A 196 -13.00 -29.25 -12.28
C LEU A 196 -13.49 -28.81 -10.89
N VAL A 197 -14.80 -28.68 -10.69
CA VAL A 197 -15.39 -28.39 -9.36
C VAL A 197 -14.98 -29.44 -8.34
N LYS A 198 -15.09 -30.74 -8.68
CA LYS A 198 -14.69 -31.83 -7.79
C LYS A 198 -13.21 -31.73 -7.42
N ARG A 199 -12.34 -31.48 -8.40
CA ARG A 199 -10.89 -31.35 -8.20
C ARG A 199 -10.50 -30.15 -7.33
N MET A 200 -11.12 -29.00 -7.51
CA MET A 200 -10.83 -27.82 -6.68
C MET A 200 -11.30 -27.99 -5.23
N LYS A 201 -12.46 -28.63 -5.01
CA LYS A 201 -12.94 -28.94 -3.65
C LYS A 201 -12.00 -29.89 -2.90
N SER A 202 -11.46 -30.90 -3.59
CA SER A 202 -10.52 -31.87 -3.02
C SER A 202 -9.06 -31.46 -3.12
N ALA A 203 -8.74 -30.22 -3.50
CA ALA A 203 -7.36 -29.80 -3.70
C ALA A 203 -6.61 -29.63 -2.36
N TYR A 204 -5.38 -30.15 -2.34
CA TYR A 204 -4.40 -29.92 -1.27
C TYR A 204 -3.75 -28.56 -1.47
N VAL A 205 -3.71 -27.74 -0.42
CA VAL A 205 -3.15 -26.38 -0.49
C VAL A 205 -1.79 -26.32 0.21
N PHE A 206 -0.77 -25.88 -0.52
CA PHE A 206 0.50 -25.49 0.06
C PHE A 206 0.60 -23.97 0.09
N ARG A 207 0.91 -23.41 1.27
CA ARG A 207 1.22 -21.99 1.43
C ARG A 207 2.68 -21.84 1.84
N VAL A 208 3.49 -21.47 0.86
CA VAL A 208 4.92 -21.23 0.98
C VAL A 208 5.15 -19.73 1.11
N THR A 209 6.06 -19.30 1.97
CA THR A 209 6.40 -17.88 2.11
C THR A 209 7.91 -17.66 2.15
N PHE A 210 8.36 -16.59 1.50
CA PHE A 210 9.72 -16.05 1.64
C PHE A 210 9.76 -14.84 2.59
N GLU A 211 8.64 -14.51 3.23
CA GLU A 211 8.53 -13.46 4.25
C GLU A 211 8.63 -14.05 5.67
N ASN A 212 7.72 -13.69 6.56
CA ASN A 212 7.79 -14.07 7.96
C ASN A 212 7.70 -15.59 8.16
N GLY A 213 8.50 -16.12 9.10
CA GLY A 213 8.54 -17.54 9.47
C GLY A 213 9.53 -18.41 8.66
N THR A 214 9.64 -18.18 7.35
CA THR A 214 10.56 -18.92 6.47
C THR A 214 11.32 -17.97 5.54
N ALA A 215 11.76 -16.83 6.07
CA ALA A 215 12.36 -15.74 5.31
C ALA A 215 13.56 -16.21 4.46
N ALA A 216 13.70 -15.66 3.26
CA ALA A 216 14.93 -15.81 2.49
C ALA A 216 16.04 -14.98 3.15
N VAL A 217 17.13 -15.61 3.60
CA VAL A 217 18.28 -14.94 4.22
C VAL A 217 19.50 -15.14 3.32
N GLY A 218 19.59 -14.34 2.26
CA GLY A 218 20.69 -14.42 1.29
C GLY A 218 20.35 -15.24 0.05
N SER A 219 21.24 -16.14 -0.35
CA SER A 219 21.11 -16.97 -1.56
C SER A 219 20.15 -18.15 -1.37
N LEU A 220 19.76 -18.79 -2.47
CA LEU A 220 19.02 -20.07 -2.46
C LEU A 220 19.65 -21.11 -1.53
N LEU A 221 18.80 -21.98 -0.97
CA LEU A 221 19.20 -23.13 -0.14
C LEU A 221 20.21 -24.03 -0.87
N ASP A 222 20.04 -24.16 -2.18
CA ASP A 222 20.96 -24.82 -3.09
C ASP A 222 21.09 -23.98 -4.37
N GLY A 223 22.29 -23.44 -4.59
CA GLY A 223 22.62 -22.66 -5.77
C GLY A 223 22.54 -23.44 -7.10
N LYS A 224 22.42 -24.77 -7.09
CA LYS A 224 22.19 -25.62 -8.28
C LYS A 224 20.72 -26.00 -8.47
N ASN A 225 19.94 -26.08 -7.38
CA ASN A 225 18.56 -26.57 -7.39
C ASN A 225 17.59 -25.54 -6.78
N PRO A 226 17.11 -24.55 -7.56
CA PRO A 226 16.21 -23.50 -7.06
C PRO A 226 14.87 -24.02 -6.54
N GLU A 227 14.45 -25.20 -6.99
CA GLU A 227 13.22 -25.84 -6.58
C GLU A 227 13.22 -26.26 -5.09
N PHE A 228 14.41 -26.41 -4.48
CA PHE A 228 14.55 -26.74 -3.06
C PHE A 228 13.99 -25.65 -2.16
N ASP A 229 14.06 -24.39 -2.58
CA ASP A 229 13.46 -23.28 -1.83
C ASP A 229 11.93 -23.37 -1.71
N ILE A 230 11.27 -24.03 -2.65
CA ILE A 230 9.81 -24.24 -2.61
C ILE A 230 9.47 -25.55 -1.91
N SER A 231 10.06 -26.65 -2.38
CA SER A 231 9.77 -28.00 -1.90
C SER A 231 10.11 -28.20 -0.42
N TYR A 232 11.20 -27.60 0.09
CA TYR A 232 11.53 -27.72 1.52
C TYR A 232 10.51 -26.99 2.38
N ARG A 233 9.97 -25.86 1.91
CA ARG A 233 8.88 -25.14 2.59
C ARG A 233 7.56 -25.90 2.53
N MET A 234 7.30 -26.64 1.44
CA MET A 234 6.18 -27.58 1.37
C MET A 234 6.35 -28.72 2.38
N LEU A 235 7.53 -29.33 2.48
CA LEU A 235 7.82 -30.36 3.50
C LEU A 235 7.72 -29.80 4.92
N TYR A 236 8.13 -28.55 5.13
CA TYR A 236 7.97 -27.88 6.42
C TYR A 236 6.51 -27.70 6.81
N GLN A 237 5.57 -27.61 5.85
CA GLN A 237 4.14 -27.66 6.13
C GLN A 237 3.70 -29.05 6.62
N LEU A 238 4.29 -30.12 6.07
CA LEU A 238 3.94 -31.50 6.38
C LEU A 238 4.63 -32.04 7.65
N ALA A 239 5.62 -31.33 8.19
CA ALA A 239 6.39 -31.81 9.35
C ALA A 239 5.52 -31.95 10.62
N LYS A 240 5.58 -33.13 11.26
CA LYS A 240 4.89 -33.40 12.54
C LYS A 240 5.37 -32.45 13.65
N GLU A 241 6.67 -32.25 13.74
CA GLU A 241 7.39 -31.46 14.75
C GLU A 241 7.48 -29.95 14.44
N LYS A 242 6.63 -29.41 13.54
CA LYS A 242 6.75 -28.00 13.07
C LYS A 242 6.77 -26.95 14.20
N HIS A 243 6.26 -27.27 15.38
CA HIS A 243 6.25 -26.38 16.54
C HIS A 243 7.52 -26.46 17.41
N GLU A 244 8.35 -27.48 17.18
CA GLU A 244 9.57 -27.75 17.95
C GLU A 244 10.84 -27.29 17.21
N LYS A 245 10.77 -27.16 15.88
CA LYS A 245 11.92 -26.77 15.03
C LYS A 245 11.64 -25.53 14.20
N GLU A 246 12.50 -24.53 14.36
CA GLU A 246 12.53 -23.35 13.51
C GLU A 246 13.01 -23.68 12.08
N TRP A 247 12.63 -22.84 11.11
CA TRP A 247 12.94 -23.03 9.70
C TRP A 247 14.43 -23.29 9.38
N PRO A 248 15.40 -22.53 9.93
CA PRO A 248 16.81 -22.76 9.62
C PRO A 248 17.27 -24.17 10.03
N GLN A 249 16.86 -24.63 11.21
CA GLN A 249 17.19 -25.97 11.69
C GLN A 249 16.54 -27.04 10.80
N PHE A 250 15.25 -26.90 10.51
CA PHE A 250 14.53 -27.87 9.67
C PHE A 250 15.13 -27.99 8.26
N SER A 251 15.43 -26.86 7.61
CA SER A 251 16.01 -26.86 6.26
C SER A 251 17.43 -27.45 6.23
N TRP A 252 18.22 -27.22 7.28
CA TRP A 252 19.54 -27.81 7.45
C TRP A 252 19.46 -29.32 7.66
N GLU A 253 18.58 -29.80 8.54
CA GLU A 253 18.34 -31.23 8.75
C GLU A 253 17.91 -31.92 7.44
N LEU A 254 16.95 -31.32 6.71
CA LEU A 254 16.51 -31.86 5.43
C LEU A 254 17.67 -32.02 4.44
N LYS A 255 18.53 -31.00 4.33
CA LYS A 255 19.65 -30.99 3.38
C LYS A 255 20.72 -32.02 3.71
N ASN A 256 21.01 -32.24 4.99
CA ASN A 256 22.10 -33.13 5.41
C ASN A 256 21.63 -34.59 5.52
N THR A 257 20.49 -34.82 6.17
CA THR A 257 19.97 -36.16 6.45
C THR A 257 19.41 -36.84 5.20
N TYR A 258 18.77 -36.08 4.30
CA TYR A 258 18.10 -36.63 3.11
C TYR A 258 18.83 -36.27 1.81
N SER A 259 20.15 -36.13 1.87
CA SER A 259 21.00 -35.69 0.75
C SER A 259 20.96 -36.61 -0.49
N ASN A 260 20.52 -37.86 -0.35
CA ASN A 260 20.36 -38.79 -1.47
C ASN A 260 19.00 -38.67 -2.17
N LEU A 261 18.07 -37.85 -1.63
CA LEU A 261 16.75 -37.63 -2.21
C LEU A 261 16.70 -36.31 -3.00
N PRO A 262 16.40 -36.34 -4.31
CA PRO A 262 16.08 -35.11 -5.05
C PRO A 262 14.66 -34.66 -4.68
N LEU A 263 14.56 -33.87 -3.61
CA LEU A 263 13.29 -33.37 -3.07
C LEU A 263 12.72 -32.24 -3.93
N THR A 264 12.35 -32.53 -5.18
CA THR A 264 11.64 -31.60 -6.07
C THR A 264 10.18 -31.40 -5.63
N ILE A 265 9.48 -30.38 -6.14
CA ILE A 265 8.04 -30.16 -5.88
C ILE A 265 7.25 -31.41 -6.27
N GLY A 266 7.57 -32.01 -7.42
CA GLY A 266 6.95 -33.27 -7.86
C GLY A 266 7.19 -34.42 -6.88
N LYS A 267 8.39 -34.53 -6.30
CA LYS A 267 8.69 -35.54 -5.27
C LYS A 267 7.89 -35.30 -3.99
N VAL A 268 7.71 -34.05 -3.57
CA VAL A 268 6.87 -33.72 -2.41
C VAL A 268 5.40 -34.09 -2.65
N ILE A 269 4.88 -33.93 -3.87
CA ILE A 269 3.52 -34.37 -4.20
C ILE A 269 3.42 -35.89 -4.18
N ALA A 270 4.43 -36.62 -4.66
CA ALA A 270 4.47 -38.08 -4.55
C ALA A 270 4.53 -38.54 -3.08
N ILE A 271 5.28 -37.83 -2.23
CA ILE A 271 5.29 -38.05 -0.77
C ILE A 271 3.89 -37.83 -0.20
N LEU A 272 3.20 -36.73 -0.58
CA LEU A 272 1.84 -36.47 -0.12
C LEU A 272 0.85 -37.55 -0.59
N ALA A 273 0.98 -38.05 -1.82
CA ALA A 273 0.17 -39.15 -2.33
C ALA A 273 0.30 -40.39 -1.43
N ASN A 274 1.52 -40.72 -1.01
CA ASN A 274 1.77 -41.84 -0.09
C ASN A 274 1.15 -41.59 1.29
N LEU A 275 1.31 -40.38 1.85
CA LEU A 275 0.75 -40.03 3.16
C LEU A 275 -0.79 -40.15 3.18
N GLU A 276 -1.44 -39.70 2.10
CA GLU A 276 -2.90 -39.67 1.97
C GLU A 276 -3.48 -40.92 1.30
N ASN A 277 -2.66 -41.96 1.07
CA ASN A 277 -3.04 -43.21 0.41
C ASN A 277 -3.75 -43.01 -0.94
N VAL A 278 -3.21 -42.12 -1.77
CA VAL A 278 -3.70 -41.85 -3.13
C VAL A 278 -2.89 -42.69 -4.12
N ASP A 279 -3.55 -43.67 -4.76
CA ASP A 279 -2.93 -44.63 -5.68
C ASP A 279 -2.19 -43.99 -6.86
N SER A 280 -2.70 -42.86 -7.37
CA SER A 280 -2.11 -42.15 -8.51
C SER A 280 -2.00 -40.65 -8.27
N VAL A 281 -0.78 -40.13 -8.46
CA VAL A 281 -0.51 -38.67 -8.44
C VAL A 281 -1.41 -37.91 -9.43
N LYS A 282 -1.87 -38.55 -10.53
CA LYS A 282 -2.80 -37.94 -11.50
C LYS A 282 -4.17 -37.60 -10.90
N ASP A 283 -4.58 -38.31 -9.86
CA ASP A 283 -5.86 -38.09 -9.18
C ASP A 283 -5.77 -36.97 -8.14
N MET A 284 -4.56 -36.53 -7.81
CA MET A 284 -4.34 -35.39 -6.94
C MET A 284 -4.64 -34.07 -7.65
N SER A 285 -5.06 -33.10 -6.85
CA SER A 285 -5.11 -31.69 -7.23
C SER A 285 -4.40 -30.87 -6.17
N VAL A 286 -3.53 -29.95 -6.60
CA VAL A 286 -2.66 -29.18 -5.71
C VAL A 286 -2.78 -27.69 -6.05
N ILE A 287 -2.92 -26.86 -5.02
CA ILE A 287 -2.83 -25.41 -5.13
C ILE A 287 -1.55 -24.99 -4.41
N LEU A 288 -0.59 -24.46 -5.16
CA LEU A 288 0.68 -23.98 -4.64
C LEU A 288 0.65 -22.45 -4.59
N CYS A 289 0.49 -21.88 -3.39
CA CYS A 289 0.56 -20.46 -3.13
C CYS A 289 1.96 -20.10 -2.61
N VAL A 290 2.67 -19.22 -3.32
CA VAL A 290 4.03 -18.76 -3.00
C VAL A 290 3.99 -17.26 -2.71
N ASP A 291 4.18 -16.90 -1.45
CA ASP A 291 4.14 -15.51 -0.98
C ASP A 291 5.55 -14.90 -0.91
N GLY A 292 5.68 -13.63 -1.28
CA GLY A 292 6.86 -12.85 -1.01
C GLY A 292 8.04 -13.05 -1.96
N LEU A 293 7.81 -13.38 -3.24
CA LEU A 293 8.91 -13.61 -4.19
C LEU A 293 9.91 -12.45 -4.26
N GLN A 294 9.47 -11.21 -4.01
CA GLN A 294 10.34 -10.02 -3.98
C GLN A 294 11.46 -10.08 -2.91
N LYS A 295 11.41 -11.04 -1.98
CA LYS A 295 12.46 -11.28 -0.98
C LYS A 295 13.65 -12.05 -1.53
N LEU A 296 13.48 -12.71 -2.68
CA LEU A 296 14.57 -13.36 -3.39
C LEU A 296 15.48 -12.32 -4.05
N VAL A 297 16.77 -12.64 -4.16
CA VAL A 297 17.73 -11.78 -4.86
C VAL A 297 17.29 -11.57 -6.30
N ASN A 298 17.19 -10.32 -6.70
CA ASN A 298 16.88 -9.90 -8.07
C ASN A 298 17.87 -8.80 -8.50
N ASP A 299 18.83 -9.18 -9.33
CA ASP A 299 19.82 -8.27 -9.92
C ASP A 299 19.42 -7.82 -11.35
N GLY A 300 18.20 -8.13 -11.78
CA GLY A 300 17.70 -7.85 -13.13
C GLY A 300 18.15 -8.85 -14.21
N THR A 301 18.97 -9.84 -13.85
CA THR A 301 19.44 -10.88 -14.76
C THR A 301 18.59 -12.15 -14.68
N LYS A 302 18.66 -13.00 -15.71
CA LYS A 302 18.02 -14.34 -15.69
C LYS A 302 18.77 -15.36 -14.83
N SER A 303 19.93 -15.00 -14.27
CA SER A 303 20.65 -15.85 -13.32
C SER A 303 20.25 -15.59 -11.86
N CYS A 304 19.44 -14.56 -11.59
CA CYS A 304 19.04 -14.24 -10.23
C CYS A 304 18.12 -15.29 -9.60
N ASP A 305 18.13 -15.34 -8.28
CA ASP A 305 17.34 -16.31 -7.50
C ASP A 305 15.84 -16.15 -7.75
N PHE A 306 15.36 -14.92 -7.86
CA PHE A 306 13.97 -14.60 -8.22
C PHE A 306 13.55 -15.30 -9.52
N TYR A 307 14.32 -15.11 -10.60
CA TYR A 307 14.05 -15.71 -11.90
C TYR A 307 14.06 -17.23 -11.84
N ARG A 308 15.08 -17.78 -11.18
CA ARG A 308 15.33 -19.23 -11.14
C ARG A 308 14.25 -19.99 -10.37
N VAL A 309 13.77 -19.42 -9.26
CA VAL A 309 12.64 -19.97 -8.51
C VAL A 309 11.34 -19.86 -9.31
N LEU A 310 11.05 -18.69 -9.88
CA LEU A 310 9.83 -18.49 -10.70
C LEU A 310 9.81 -19.44 -11.91
N THR A 311 10.95 -19.64 -12.56
CA THR A 311 11.11 -20.60 -13.66
C THR A 311 10.88 -22.03 -13.21
N SER A 312 11.35 -22.40 -12.02
CA SER A 312 11.12 -23.75 -11.45
C SER A 312 9.63 -23.99 -11.18
N ILE A 313 8.91 -22.99 -10.67
CA ILE A 313 7.46 -23.05 -10.47
C ILE A 313 6.72 -23.21 -11.81
N CYS A 314 7.12 -22.47 -12.84
CA CYS A 314 6.54 -22.60 -14.18
C CYS A 314 6.83 -23.97 -14.79
N SER A 315 8.06 -24.48 -14.63
CA SER A 315 8.46 -25.82 -15.11
C SER A 315 7.57 -26.90 -14.48
N PHE A 316 7.39 -26.84 -13.16
CA PHE A 316 6.50 -27.73 -12.43
C PHE A 316 5.04 -27.61 -12.92
N LEU A 317 4.52 -26.39 -13.05
CA LEU A 317 3.14 -26.14 -13.51
C LEU A 317 2.85 -26.80 -14.86
N ASN A 318 3.79 -26.71 -15.82
CA ASN A 318 3.60 -27.21 -17.18
C ASN A 318 3.80 -28.73 -17.32
N SER A 319 4.49 -29.38 -16.38
CA SER A 319 4.86 -30.80 -16.48
C SER A 319 4.29 -31.67 -15.35
N SER A 320 3.51 -31.08 -14.44
CA SER A 320 2.95 -31.79 -13.28
C SER A 320 2.01 -32.93 -13.70
N THR A 321 2.25 -34.12 -13.14
CA THR A 321 1.32 -35.25 -13.27
C THR A 321 0.01 -35.00 -12.51
N ALA A 322 0.08 -34.39 -11.33
CA ALA A 322 -1.09 -33.92 -10.60
C ALA A 322 -1.67 -32.68 -11.28
N PHE A 323 -2.98 -32.43 -11.13
CA PHE A 323 -3.53 -31.14 -11.57
C PHE A 323 -3.09 -30.04 -10.60
N ALA A 324 -2.15 -29.20 -11.02
CA ALA A 324 -1.57 -28.14 -10.18
C ALA A 324 -2.04 -26.75 -10.60
N VAL A 325 -2.32 -25.88 -9.65
CA VAL A 325 -2.53 -24.44 -9.86
C VAL A 325 -1.49 -23.68 -9.04
N CYS A 326 -0.64 -22.90 -9.72
CA CYS A 326 0.42 -22.12 -9.07
C CYS A 326 0.02 -20.65 -8.99
N VAL A 327 0.13 -20.09 -7.78
CA VAL A 327 -0.18 -18.69 -7.48
C VAL A 327 1.02 -18.07 -6.77
N CYS A 328 1.59 -17.01 -7.33
CA CYS A 328 2.72 -16.32 -6.74
C CYS A 328 2.36 -14.87 -6.37
N SER A 329 2.90 -14.36 -5.27
CA SER A 329 2.76 -12.97 -4.86
C SER A 329 4.10 -12.21 -4.98
N ALA A 330 4.03 -10.95 -5.42
CA ALA A 330 5.17 -10.03 -5.45
C ALA A 330 4.73 -8.57 -5.32
N THR A 331 5.66 -7.67 -4.99
CA THR A 331 5.37 -6.22 -4.82
C THR A 331 5.44 -5.40 -6.10
N VAL A 332 6.30 -5.78 -7.03
CA VAL A 332 6.63 -5.03 -8.26
C VAL A 332 6.38 -5.94 -9.47
N GLN A 333 5.75 -5.45 -10.52
CA GLN A 333 5.49 -6.25 -11.74
C GLN A 333 6.71 -6.33 -12.66
N SER A 334 7.52 -5.28 -12.73
CA SER A 334 8.72 -5.19 -13.57
C SER A 334 9.66 -6.41 -13.43
N PRO A 335 10.06 -6.86 -12.20
CA PRO A 335 10.82 -8.09 -12.02
C PRO A 335 10.19 -9.33 -12.67
N VAL A 336 8.87 -9.47 -12.58
CA VAL A 336 8.15 -10.61 -13.17
C VAL A 336 8.15 -10.51 -14.68
N ASP A 337 7.90 -9.32 -15.23
CA ASP A 337 7.88 -9.10 -16.68
C ASP A 337 9.26 -9.27 -17.30
N VAL A 338 10.33 -8.77 -16.66
CA VAL A 338 11.71 -9.02 -17.06
C VAL A 338 12.02 -10.51 -16.96
N ALA A 339 11.68 -11.14 -15.83
CA ALA A 339 11.97 -12.55 -15.61
C ALA A 339 11.22 -13.46 -16.58
N LEU A 340 10.04 -13.08 -17.05
CA LEU A 340 9.26 -13.90 -17.98
C LEU A 340 9.26 -13.33 -19.40
N SER A 341 10.08 -12.34 -19.72
CA SER A 341 10.06 -11.62 -21.01
C SER A 341 10.10 -12.53 -22.24
N GLU A 342 10.92 -13.57 -22.22
CA GLU A 342 11.05 -14.58 -23.30
C GLU A 342 10.21 -15.84 -23.07
N SER A 343 9.47 -15.91 -21.96
CA SER A 343 8.65 -17.07 -21.63
C SER A 343 7.24 -16.92 -22.22
N PRO A 344 6.78 -17.86 -23.07
CA PRO A 344 5.40 -17.88 -23.55
C PRO A 344 4.41 -18.36 -22.46
N GLN A 345 4.80 -18.38 -21.18
CA GLN A 345 3.90 -18.73 -20.10
C GLN A 345 2.70 -17.79 -20.06
N LYS A 346 1.50 -18.36 -20.08
CA LYS A 346 0.26 -17.60 -19.88
C LYS A 346 0.19 -17.07 -18.45
N ARG A 347 -0.10 -15.78 -18.31
CA ARG A 347 -0.15 -15.06 -17.02
C ARG A 347 -1.53 -14.48 -16.78
N VAL A 348 -1.96 -14.50 -15.53
CA VAL A 348 -3.09 -13.72 -15.03
C VAL A 348 -2.61 -12.88 -13.86
N PHE A 349 -2.72 -11.56 -13.99
CA PHE A 349 -2.37 -10.62 -12.93
C PHE A 349 -3.61 -10.28 -12.11
N LEU A 350 -3.53 -10.49 -10.79
CA LEU A 350 -4.55 -10.12 -9.83
C LEU A 350 -4.01 -9.01 -8.92
N VAL A 351 -4.90 -8.10 -8.54
CA VAL A 351 -4.61 -7.03 -7.58
C VAL A 351 -5.68 -7.08 -6.48
N PRO A 352 -5.29 -7.10 -5.19
CA PRO A 352 -6.25 -6.98 -4.10
C PRO A 352 -7.12 -5.73 -4.24
N ALA A 353 -8.43 -5.88 -4.04
CA ALA A 353 -9.35 -4.75 -4.02
C ALA A 353 -9.12 -3.88 -2.78
N ALA A 354 -9.47 -2.60 -2.87
CA ALA A 354 -9.60 -1.75 -1.70
C ALA A 354 -10.70 -2.31 -0.78
N LEU A 355 -10.45 -2.29 0.53
CA LEU A 355 -11.45 -2.72 1.51
C LEU A 355 -12.53 -1.65 1.68
N CYS A 356 -13.78 -2.08 1.75
CA CYS A 356 -14.90 -1.33 2.29
C CYS A 356 -14.68 -1.20 3.80
N GLY A 357 -14.17 -0.04 4.22
CA GLY A 357 -13.65 0.17 5.58
C GLY A 357 -14.70 -0.02 6.67
N ASP A 358 -15.94 0.42 6.44
CA ASP A 358 -17.07 0.29 7.35
C ASP A 358 -17.53 -1.16 7.60
N GLN A 359 -17.30 -2.05 6.63
CA GLN A 359 -17.61 -3.48 6.76
C GLN A 359 -16.58 -4.23 7.60
N VAL A 360 -15.32 -3.77 7.61
CA VAL A 360 -14.23 -4.42 8.36
C VAL A 360 -13.95 -3.76 9.70
N LEU A 361 -14.17 -2.45 9.79
CA LEU A 361 -14.01 -1.64 11.00
C LEU A 361 -15.27 -0.80 11.17
N LYS A 362 -16.25 -1.35 11.90
CA LYS A 362 -17.56 -0.72 12.08
C LYS A 362 -17.43 0.52 12.98
N PRO A 363 -17.68 1.74 12.47
CA PRO A 363 -17.49 2.97 13.23
C PRO A 363 -18.58 3.17 14.29
N ARG A 364 -18.21 3.66 15.47
CA ARG A 364 -19.15 3.95 16.58
C ARG A 364 -19.61 5.41 16.60
N THR A 365 -18.81 6.30 16.01
CA THR A 365 -19.03 7.75 15.93
C THR A 365 -18.87 8.25 14.50
N ARG A 366 -19.35 9.47 14.22
CA ARG A 366 -19.11 10.15 12.93
C ARG A 366 -17.61 10.39 12.68
N LEU A 367 -16.85 10.69 13.74
CA LEU A 367 -15.40 10.83 13.71
C LEU A 367 -14.75 9.55 13.19
N GLU A 368 -15.04 8.40 13.82
CA GLU A 368 -14.50 7.12 13.38
C GLU A 368 -14.90 6.82 11.94
N LYS A 369 -16.15 7.10 11.55
CA LYS A 369 -16.62 6.91 10.18
C LYS A 369 -15.78 7.72 9.19
N GLN A 370 -15.36 8.95 9.53
CA GLN A 370 -14.47 9.76 8.69
C GLN A 370 -13.04 9.18 8.66
N LEU A 371 -12.49 8.80 9.82
CA LEU A 371 -11.13 8.24 9.90
C LEU A 371 -11.01 6.92 9.14
N VAL A 372 -12.04 6.07 9.19
CA VAL A 372 -12.13 4.83 8.39
C VAL A 372 -12.06 5.14 6.90
N ASP A 373 -12.81 6.13 6.43
CA ASP A 373 -12.76 6.56 5.03
C ASP A 373 -11.39 7.14 4.65
N ASP A 374 -10.74 7.86 5.58
CA ASP A 374 -9.41 8.44 5.35
C ASP A 374 -8.33 7.37 5.11
N MET A 375 -8.54 6.15 5.61
CA MET A 375 -7.66 5.00 5.34
C MET A 375 -7.87 4.44 3.92
N GLY A 376 -8.88 4.89 3.18
CA GLY A 376 -9.10 4.58 1.77
C GLY A 376 -9.18 3.09 1.47
N GLY A 377 -9.62 2.28 2.43
CA GLY A 377 -9.64 0.82 2.30
C GLY A 377 -8.27 0.15 2.27
N HIS A 378 -7.20 0.82 2.70
CA HIS A 378 -5.86 0.25 2.78
C HIS A 378 -5.73 -0.62 4.04
N GLY A 379 -5.47 -1.91 3.86
CA GLY A 379 -5.44 -2.90 4.95
C GLY A 379 -4.60 -2.46 6.14
N ARG A 380 -3.30 -2.21 5.94
CA ARG A 380 -2.41 -1.79 7.05
C ARG A 380 -2.83 -0.48 7.72
N ALA A 381 -3.42 0.45 6.98
CA ALA A 381 -3.83 1.73 7.53
C ALA A 381 -5.08 1.57 8.40
N LEU A 382 -6.02 0.72 7.97
CA LEU A 382 -7.18 0.32 8.77
C LEU A 382 -6.77 -0.48 10.03
N GLU A 383 -5.75 -1.35 9.94
CA GLU A 383 -5.23 -2.09 11.09
C GLU A 383 -4.64 -1.13 12.13
N THR A 384 -3.80 -0.20 11.68
CA THR A 384 -3.22 0.85 12.53
C THR A 384 -4.30 1.76 13.13
N LEU A 385 -5.33 2.12 12.36
CA LEU A 385 -6.46 2.89 12.89
C LEU A 385 -7.24 2.09 13.94
N GLN A 386 -7.50 0.80 13.71
CA GLN A 386 -8.18 -0.05 14.67
C GLN A 386 -7.42 -0.13 16.00
N GLU A 387 -6.09 -0.27 15.94
CA GLU A 387 -5.23 -0.27 17.12
C GLU A 387 -5.31 1.08 17.86
N ALA A 388 -5.15 2.20 17.16
CA ALA A 388 -5.26 3.54 17.77
C ALA A 388 -6.64 3.76 18.43
N LEU A 389 -7.73 3.40 17.74
CA LEU A 389 -9.09 3.54 18.25
C LEU A 389 -9.41 2.63 19.44
N SER A 390 -8.65 1.55 19.64
CA SER A 390 -8.86 0.60 20.74
C SER A 390 -8.57 1.21 22.13
N HIS A 391 -7.78 2.28 22.16
CA HIS A 391 -7.43 3.01 23.38
C HIS A 391 -8.52 3.97 23.87
N TYR A 392 -9.58 4.17 23.08
CA TYR A 392 -10.60 5.17 23.34
C TYR A 392 -12.01 4.59 23.45
N THR A 393 -12.73 5.04 24.47
CA THR A 393 -14.18 4.88 24.61
C THR A 393 -14.92 5.74 23.60
N LYS A 394 -16.22 5.47 23.39
CA LYS A 394 -17.04 6.26 22.46
C LYS A 394 -17.11 7.73 22.91
N GLU A 395 -17.29 7.96 24.21
CA GLU A 395 -17.43 9.29 24.80
C GLU A 395 -16.14 10.10 24.64
N GLN A 396 -14.97 9.47 24.86
CA GLN A 396 -13.68 10.12 24.63
C GLN A 396 -13.47 10.53 23.17
N LEU A 397 -13.89 9.68 22.22
CA LEU A 397 -13.79 9.98 20.79
C LEU A 397 -14.70 11.13 20.35
N GLU A 398 -15.79 11.39 21.06
CA GLU A 398 -16.64 12.53 20.76
C GLU A 398 -16.02 13.87 21.19
N GLU A 399 -15.04 13.85 22.10
CA GLU A 399 -14.36 15.06 22.59
C GLU A 399 -12.97 15.28 22.00
N ILE A 400 -12.30 14.22 21.57
CA ILE A 400 -10.93 14.28 21.07
C ILE A 400 -10.79 15.14 19.80
N ASP A 401 -9.61 15.73 19.64
CA ASP A 401 -9.19 16.34 18.39
C ASP A 401 -8.85 15.24 17.37
N PRO A 402 -9.52 15.18 16.20
CA PRO A 402 -9.21 14.21 15.15
C PRO A 402 -7.73 14.17 14.74
N ALA A 403 -7.03 15.32 14.83
CA ALA A 403 -5.62 15.41 14.49
C ALA A 403 -4.73 14.51 15.36
N SER A 404 -5.08 14.28 16.64
CA SER A 404 -4.27 13.44 17.52
C SER A 404 -4.30 11.97 17.11
N ILE A 405 -5.48 11.45 16.74
CA ILE A 405 -5.61 10.06 16.25
C ILE A 405 -4.90 9.92 14.90
N VAL A 406 -5.00 10.93 14.04
CA VAL A 406 -4.28 10.96 12.76
C VAL A 406 -2.77 10.96 12.98
N ASP A 407 -2.27 11.64 14.01
CA ASP A 407 -0.87 11.61 14.40
C ASP A 407 -0.43 10.23 14.87
N GLU A 408 -1.19 9.58 15.74
CA GLU A 408 -0.94 8.20 16.18
C GLU A 408 -0.85 7.25 14.98
N VAL A 409 -1.81 7.33 14.06
CA VAL A 409 -1.83 6.51 12.84
C VAL A 409 -0.62 6.82 11.95
N CYS A 410 -0.28 8.10 11.75
CA CYS A 410 0.89 8.50 10.97
C CYS A 410 2.21 8.03 11.59
N VAL A 411 2.31 8.00 12.93
CA VAL A 411 3.48 7.49 13.64
C VAL A 411 3.59 5.98 13.46
N ALA A 412 2.52 5.24 13.70
CA ALA A 412 2.52 3.78 13.57
C ALA A 412 2.74 3.33 12.11
N LEU A 413 2.14 4.01 11.12
CA LEU A 413 2.45 3.78 9.71
C LEU A 413 3.93 4.08 9.39
N ARG A 414 4.51 5.15 9.94
CA ARG A 414 5.95 5.40 9.77
C ARG A 414 6.80 4.29 10.37
N LEU A 415 6.41 3.67 11.47
CA LEU A 415 7.14 2.53 12.03
C LEU A 415 7.03 1.29 11.12
N HIS A 416 5.85 1.02 10.57
CA HIS A 416 5.65 -0.10 9.62
C HIS A 416 6.34 0.10 8.27
N TYR A 417 6.48 1.34 7.81
CA TYR A 417 7.06 1.72 6.52
C TYR A 417 8.37 2.51 6.68
N GLY A 418 9.07 2.32 7.80
CA GLY A 418 10.19 3.18 8.24
C GLY A 418 11.25 3.41 7.17
N ASP A 419 11.73 2.34 6.56
CA ASP A 419 12.76 2.40 5.52
C ASP A 419 12.30 3.19 4.27
N ILE A 420 11.00 3.11 3.95
CA ILE A 420 10.43 3.80 2.78
C ILE A 420 10.36 5.30 3.06
N PHE A 421 9.77 5.71 4.17
CA PHE A 421 9.67 7.13 4.50
C PHE A 421 11.01 7.75 4.90
N ALA A 422 11.99 6.95 5.34
CA ALA A 422 13.36 7.37 5.57
C ALA A 422 14.21 7.44 4.29
N SER A 423 13.74 6.85 3.18
CA SER A 423 14.48 6.86 1.90
C SER A 423 14.73 8.28 1.40
N ALA A 424 15.86 8.47 0.69
CA ALA A 424 16.22 9.75 0.09
C ALA A 424 15.10 10.29 -0.82
N PHE A 425 14.31 9.40 -1.45
CA PHE A 425 13.19 9.78 -2.28
C PHE A 425 12.12 10.57 -1.51
N PHE A 426 11.59 10.04 -0.40
CA PHE A 426 10.53 10.69 0.40
C PHE A 426 11.06 11.74 1.40
N GLN A 427 12.37 11.84 1.58
CA GLN A 427 12.99 12.94 2.33
C GLN A 427 13.16 14.19 1.47
N ALA A 428 13.17 14.07 0.14
CA ALA A 428 13.22 15.21 -0.77
C ALA A 428 11.81 15.82 -0.96
N PRO A 429 11.58 17.09 -0.54
CA PRO A 429 10.26 17.71 -0.68
C PRO A 429 9.79 17.84 -2.13
N LEU A 430 10.71 18.05 -3.08
CA LEU A 430 10.40 18.10 -4.51
C LEU A 430 9.78 16.79 -5.00
N ASN A 431 10.35 15.64 -4.64
CA ASN A 431 9.78 14.34 -5.03
C ASN A 431 8.39 14.12 -4.42
N CYS A 432 8.18 14.52 -3.17
CA CYS A 432 6.85 14.47 -2.54
C CYS A 432 5.84 15.34 -3.29
N ARG A 433 6.26 16.52 -3.75
CA ARG A 433 5.44 17.40 -4.59
C ARG A 433 5.09 16.77 -5.93
N GLU A 434 6.04 16.14 -6.62
CA GLU A 434 5.79 15.42 -7.88
C GLU A 434 4.80 14.26 -7.70
N VAL A 435 4.91 13.50 -6.60
CA VAL A 435 3.96 12.43 -6.26
C VAL A 435 2.56 12.99 -6.01
N LEU A 436 2.45 14.10 -5.26
CA LEU A 436 1.17 14.78 -5.03
C LEU A 436 0.55 15.27 -6.35
N ALA A 437 1.34 15.91 -7.21
CA ALA A 437 0.91 16.37 -8.53
C ALA A 437 0.42 15.20 -9.39
N ALA A 438 1.10 14.06 -9.34
CA ALA A 438 0.69 12.87 -10.08
C ALA A 438 -0.68 12.33 -9.61
N ILE A 439 -0.91 12.24 -8.30
CA ILE A 439 -2.18 11.79 -7.73
C ILE A 439 -3.32 12.76 -8.05
N LEU A 440 -3.07 14.07 -7.91
CA LEU A 440 -4.07 15.12 -8.12
C LEU A 440 -4.38 15.36 -9.60
N SER A 441 -3.46 15.00 -10.51
CA SER A 441 -3.68 15.17 -11.95
C SER A 441 -4.78 14.26 -12.48
N ARG A 442 -5.01 13.13 -11.80
CA ARG A 442 -5.95 12.08 -12.23
C ARG A 442 -5.77 11.67 -13.69
N ARG A 443 -4.58 11.90 -14.28
CA ARG A 443 -4.28 11.49 -15.64
C ARG A 443 -4.02 9.99 -15.66
N ARG A 444 -4.16 9.40 -16.85
CA ARG A 444 -3.81 8.00 -17.06
C ARG A 444 -2.30 7.88 -17.16
N TYR A 445 -1.77 6.88 -16.48
CA TYR A 445 -0.37 6.52 -16.49
C TYR A 445 -0.17 5.10 -16.99
N ASP A 446 0.88 4.91 -17.78
CA ASP A 446 1.43 3.58 -18.01
C ASP A 446 2.20 3.11 -16.77
N LEU A 447 2.19 1.79 -16.54
CA LEU A 447 2.78 1.20 -15.33
C LEU A 447 4.28 1.49 -15.18
N PHE A 448 5.00 1.68 -16.29
CA PHE A 448 6.43 2.00 -16.30
C PHE A 448 6.73 3.47 -16.57
N GLU A 449 5.71 4.32 -16.63
CA GLU A 449 5.88 5.77 -16.75
C GLU A 449 6.50 6.35 -15.48
N ARG A 450 7.29 7.41 -15.63
CA ARG A 450 7.91 8.14 -14.53
C ARG A 450 6.93 9.08 -13.84
N VAL A 451 7.10 9.24 -12.54
CA VAL A 451 6.37 10.22 -11.73
C VAL A 451 7.04 11.57 -11.91
N GLY A 452 6.45 12.39 -12.79
CA GLY A 452 6.91 13.75 -13.04
C GLY A 452 8.39 13.78 -13.46
N HIS A 453 9.18 14.63 -12.83
CA HIS A 453 10.61 14.74 -13.10
C HIS A 453 11.51 13.77 -12.32
N THR A 454 10.91 12.79 -11.63
CA THR A 454 11.67 11.83 -10.81
C THR A 454 12.07 10.58 -11.59
N ASP A 455 13.02 9.81 -11.05
CA ASP A 455 13.37 8.48 -11.58
C ASP A 455 12.41 7.36 -11.11
N MET A 456 11.43 7.68 -10.26
CA MET A 456 10.45 6.72 -9.75
C MET A 456 9.40 6.42 -10.82
N THR A 457 9.17 5.14 -11.12
CA THR A 457 8.07 4.70 -11.99
C THR A 457 6.79 4.45 -11.19
N ILE A 458 5.64 4.38 -11.88
CA ILE A 458 4.37 4.01 -11.23
C ILE A 458 4.43 2.63 -10.56
N ASP A 459 5.03 1.64 -11.20
CA ASP A 459 5.24 0.31 -10.61
C ASP A 459 6.15 0.37 -9.37
N GLY A 460 7.23 1.16 -9.46
CA GLY A 460 8.13 1.43 -8.33
C GLY A 460 7.39 2.08 -7.16
N LEU A 461 6.55 3.07 -7.43
CA LEU A 461 5.77 3.76 -6.40
C LEU A 461 4.70 2.83 -5.79
N ARG A 462 4.00 2.03 -6.61
CA ARG A 462 3.01 1.02 -6.16
C ARG A 462 3.66 -0.03 -5.26
N SER A 463 4.94 -0.34 -5.47
CA SER A 463 5.66 -1.35 -4.70
C SER A 463 5.72 -1.05 -3.20
N PHE A 464 5.60 0.23 -2.82
CA PHE A 464 5.52 0.64 -1.42
C PHE A 464 4.19 0.25 -0.75
N GLY A 465 3.17 -0.12 -1.53
CA GLY A 465 1.85 -0.58 -1.03
C GLY A 465 0.88 0.54 -0.68
N LEU A 466 1.43 1.71 -0.37
CA LEU A 466 0.69 2.92 -0.04
C LEU A 466 -0.01 3.55 -1.25
N PHE A 467 0.48 3.25 -2.47
CA PHE A 467 -0.09 3.77 -3.71
C PHE A 467 -0.76 2.66 -4.50
N ARG A 468 -1.86 2.99 -5.18
CA ARG A 468 -2.60 2.09 -6.05
C ARG A 468 -2.59 2.60 -7.46
N TRP A 469 -2.42 1.69 -8.39
CA TRP A 469 -2.64 1.93 -9.81
C TRP A 469 -3.93 1.21 -10.21
N THR A 470 -4.93 1.96 -10.65
CA THR A 470 -6.24 1.42 -11.01
C THR A 470 -6.22 0.75 -12.38
N ARG A 471 -7.27 0.02 -12.72
CA ARG A 471 -7.40 -0.61 -14.05
C ARG A 471 -7.49 0.41 -15.17
N GLU A 472 -8.03 1.57 -14.85
CA GLU A 472 -8.20 2.70 -15.76
C GLU A 472 -6.90 3.51 -15.92
N GLY A 473 -5.84 3.14 -15.20
CA GLY A 473 -4.51 3.75 -15.29
C GLY A 473 -4.30 4.93 -14.34
N TYR A 474 -5.16 5.13 -13.33
CA TYR A 474 -5.04 6.25 -12.40
C TYR A 474 -4.16 5.90 -11.21
N LEU A 475 -3.36 6.87 -10.75
CA LEU A 475 -2.62 6.76 -9.50
C LEU A 475 -3.49 7.27 -8.33
N GLU A 476 -3.66 6.45 -7.31
CA GLU A 476 -4.48 6.75 -6.13
C GLU A 476 -3.74 6.43 -4.83
N CYS A 477 -4.18 7.06 -3.75
CA CYS A 477 -3.75 6.72 -2.40
C CYS A 477 -4.90 7.01 -1.40
N ALA A 478 -4.75 6.49 -0.18
CA ALA A 478 -5.61 6.87 0.93
C ALA A 478 -5.33 8.32 1.38
N PHE A 479 -6.34 9.01 1.90
CA PHE A 479 -6.20 10.39 2.39
C PHE A 479 -5.10 10.50 3.45
N ILE A 480 -4.99 9.53 4.37
CA ILE A 480 -3.93 9.50 5.40
C ILE A 480 -2.52 9.61 4.81
N LEU A 481 -2.31 9.13 3.60
CA LEU A 481 -1.01 9.20 2.92
C LEU A 481 -0.76 10.57 2.32
N LEU A 482 -1.81 11.26 1.85
CA LEU A 482 -1.70 12.67 1.50
C LEU A 482 -1.30 13.50 2.71
N VAL A 483 -1.86 13.21 3.90
CA VAL A 483 -1.44 13.87 5.16
C VAL A 483 0.07 13.70 5.37
N MET A 484 0.57 12.48 5.24
CA MET A 484 2.00 12.19 5.41
C MET A 484 2.89 12.89 4.38
N LEU A 485 2.48 12.94 3.11
CA LEU A 485 3.22 13.63 2.04
C LEU A 485 3.19 15.16 2.23
N MET A 486 2.04 15.73 2.56
CA MET A 486 1.88 17.17 2.79
C MET A 486 2.72 17.64 3.97
N ARG A 487 2.85 16.84 5.03
CA ARG A 487 3.71 17.14 6.18
C ARG A 487 5.22 17.12 5.87
N LYS A 488 5.65 16.57 4.72
CA LYS A 488 7.04 16.64 4.24
C LYS A 488 7.37 17.93 3.50
N LEU A 489 6.35 18.67 3.07
CA LEU A 489 6.56 19.91 2.34
C LEU A 489 6.94 21.05 3.30
N PRO A 490 7.82 21.97 2.87
CA PRO A 490 8.24 23.09 3.71
C PRO A 490 7.05 23.97 4.06
N LYS A 491 6.86 24.25 5.35
CA LYS A 491 5.90 25.24 5.84
C LYS A 491 6.46 26.65 5.62
N LYS A 492 5.65 27.59 5.16
CA LYS A 492 6.06 29.01 5.10
C LYS A 492 6.14 29.57 6.52
N ARG A 493 7.13 30.43 6.78
CA ARG A 493 7.28 31.10 8.09
C ARG A 493 6.07 32.01 8.31
N GLY A 494 5.33 31.83 9.41
CA GLY A 494 4.08 32.59 9.68
C GLY A 494 2.82 32.02 9.01
N GLU A 495 2.88 30.80 8.48
CA GLU A 495 1.71 30.07 7.96
C GLU A 495 0.77 29.70 9.11
N VAL A 496 -0.29 30.49 9.28
CA VAL A 496 -1.28 30.34 10.38
C VAL A 496 -2.19 29.14 10.15
N ASP A 497 -2.62 28.89 8.90
CA ASP A 497 -3.47 27.76 8.55
C ASP A 497 -2.63 26.50 8.30
N SER A 498 -2.37 25.75 9.38
CA SER A 498 -1.70 24.47 9.26
C SER A 498 -2.61 23.41 8.63
N PHE A 499 -2.03 22.46 7.89
CA PHE A 499 -2.76 21.33 7.32
C PHE A 499 -3.58 20.57 8.39
N ASP A 500 -3.05 20.49 9.61
CA ASP A 500 -3.65 19.79 10.74
C ASP A 500 -4.91 20.52 11.25
N GLU A 501 -4.90 21.85 11.29
CA GLU A 501 -6.09 22.65 11.65
C GLU A 501 -7.24 22.46 10.66
N HIS A 502 -6.94 22.40 9.36
CA HIS A 502 -7.93 22.05 8.35
C HIS A 502 -8.46 20.63 8.50
N LEU A 503 -7.61 19.71 8.95
CA LEU A 503 -8.00 18.33 9.19
C LEU A 503 -9.03 18.27 10.34
N THR A 504 -8.78 18.96 11.44
CA THR A 504 -9.73 19.13 12.55
C THR A 504 -11.03 19.80 12.09
N ARG A 505 -10.95 20.93 11.37
CA ARG A 505 -12.15 21.65 10.90
C ARG A 505 -13.00 20.84 9.93
N SER A 506 -12.39 20.15 8.96
CA SER A 506 -13.12 19.38 7.93
C SER A 506 -13.78 18.11 8.48
N VAL A 507 -13.29 17.55 9.59
CA VAL A 507 -13.97 16.44 10.27
C VAL A 507 -15.13 16.93 11.14
N LEU A 508 -15.00 18.12 11.73
CA LEU A 508 -15.90 18.60 12.79
C LEU A 508 -17.00 19.57 12.32
N VAL A 509 -16.82 20.27 11.19
CA VAL A 509 -17.71 21.36 10.79
C VAL A 509 -18.15 21.21 9.33
N TRP A 510 -19.28 20.54 9.13
CA TRP A 510 -19.93 20.42 7.81
C TRP A 510 -20.43 21.78 7.25
N GLN A 511 -20.53 22.82 8.08
CA GLN A 511 -21.07 24.12 7.69
C GLN A 511 -20.10 25.00 6.87
N ARG A 512 -18.82 24.62 6.73
CA ARG A 512 -17.80 25.46 6.09
C ARG A 512 -17.22 24.80 4.84
N PHE A 513 -18.11 24.47 3.91
CA PHE A 513 -17.72 23.78 2.69
C PHE A 513 -16.72 24.59 1.84
N GLU A 514 -16.86 25.91 1.81
CA GLU A 514 -15.96 26.83 1.12
C GLU A 514 -14.52 26.72 1.66
N GLN A 515 -14.36 26.46 2.96
CA GLN A 515 -13.04 26.21 3.54
C GLN A 515 -12.41 24.92 3.02
N PHE A 516 -13.21 23.86 2.87
CA PHE A 516 -12.72 22.60 2.31
C PHE A 516 -12.28 22.77 0.86
N VAL A 517 -13.07 23.45 0.02
CA VAL A 517 -12.70 23.70 -1.38
C VAL A 517 -11.47 24.58 -1.49
N SER A 518 -11.40 25.64 -0.69
CA SER A 518 -10.25 26.54 -0.67
C SER A 518 -8.98 25.81 -0.26
N PHE A 519 -9.09 24.90 0.71
CA PHE A 519 -8.00 24.03 1.13
C PHE A 519 -7.58 23.05 0.03
N TYR A 520 -8.53 22.38 -0.63
CA TYR A 520 -8.24 21.50 -1.76
C TYR A 520 -7.55 22.27 -2.91
N ARG A 521 -8.03 23.48 -3.22
CA ARG A 521 -7.42 24.37 -4.23
C ARG A 521 -6.02 24.84 -3.81
N ARG A 522 -5.78 25.08 -2.52
CA ARG A 522 -4.45 25.34 -1.96
C ARG A 522 -3.51 24.15 -2.15
N VAL A 523 -3.98 22.93 -1.88
CA VAL A 523 -3.19 21.70 -2.11
C VAL A 523 -2.77 21.59 -3.57
N LYS A 524 -3.64 21.91 -4.54
CA LYS A 524 -3.26 21.99 -5.96
C LYS A 524 -2.20 23.05 -6.25
N SER A 525 -2.31 24.25 -5.65
CA SER A 525 -1.29 25.29 -5.81
C SER A 525 0.09 24.85 -5.30
N ILE A 526 0.12 24.04 -4.25
CA ILE A 526 1.35 23.48 -3.69
C ILE A 526 1.92 22.41 -4.64
N ALA A 527 1.06 21.50 -5.13
CA ALA A 527 1.47 20.39 -5.99
C ALA A 527 2.02 20.86 -7.34
N TYR A 528 1.41 21.87 -7.96
CA TYR A 528 1.80 22.39 -9.28
C TYR A 528 2.67 23.65 -9.21
N CYS A 529 3.18 23.99 -8.03
CA CYS A 529 4.03 25.17 -7.84
C CYS A 529 5.25 25.14 -8.80
N GLN A 530 5.46 26.23 -9.54
CA GLN A 530 6.51 26.45 -10.54
C GLN A 530 6.47 25.48 -11.73
N THR A 531 5.35 24.79 -11.94
CA THR A 531 5.17 23.87 -13.06
C THR A 531 3.92 24.30 -13.83
N PRO A 532 4.05 24.91 -15.01
CA PRO A 532 2.90 25.18 -15.88
C PRO A 532 2.20 23.87 -16.22
N VAL A 533 0.88 23.82 -16.05
CA VAL A 533 0.07 22.64 -16.37
C VAL A 533 -1.15 23.03 -17.18
N GLU A 534 -1.64 22.13 -18.03
CA GLU A 534 -2.90 22.36 -18.73
C GLU A 534 -4.04 22.57 -17.72
N LEU A 535 -4.91 23.54 -17.98
CA LEU A 535 -6.06 23.84 -17.12
C LEU A 535 -7.01 22.62 -17.03
N SER A 536 -7.09 21.82 -18.11
CA SER A 536 -7.77 20.52 -18.15
C SER A 536 -7.20 19.51 -17.13
N THR A 537 -5.88 19.48 -16.97
CA THR A 537 -5.18 18.63 -16.00
C THR A 537 -5.33 19.20 -14.59
N PHE A 538 -5.24 20.52 -14.45
CA PHE A 538 -5.40 21.19 -13.15
C PHE A 538 -6.80 20.96 -12.55
N HIS A 539 -7.84 21.01 -13.38
CA HIS A 539 -9.23 20.70 -12.99
C HIS A 539 -9.68 19.30 -13.41
N ALA A 540 -8.75 18.35 -13.53
CA ALA A 540 -9.08 16.99 -13.91
C ALA A 540 -10.19 16.40 -13.03
N GLY A 541 -11.13 15.70 -13.67
CA GLY A 541 -12.34 15.16 -13.05
C GLY A 541 -13.54 16.11 -13.03
N ALA A 542 -13.36 17.40 -13.30
CA ALA A 542 -14.48 18.32 -13.54
C ALA A 542 -14.99 18.21 -14.98
N ARG A 543 -16.30 18.43 -15.18
CA ARG A 543 -16.84 18.63 -16.53
C ARG A 543 -16.57 20.07 -16.93
N PHE A 544 -15.86 20.28 -18.03
CA PHE A 544 -15.38 21.60 -18.44
C PHE A 544 -15.76 21.91 -19.89
N GLY A 545 -15.97 23.19 -20.20
CA GLY A 545 -16.00 23.69 -21.57
C GLY A 545 -14.61 23.74 -22.18
N SER A 546 -14.47 24.41 -23.34
CA SER A 546 -13.18 24.48 -24.04
C SER A 546 -12.09 25.14 -23.20
N VAL A 547 -11.00 24.41 -22.95
CA VAL A 547 -9.76 24.85 -22.27
C VAL A 547 -8.50 24.32 -22.95
N ASN A 548 -8.61 23.87 -24.19
CA ASN A 548 -7.49 23.29 -24.95
C ASN A 548 -6.39 24.34 -25.15
N GLY A 549 -5.13 23.94 -24.90
CA GLY A 549 -3.98 24.83 -25.03
C GLY A 549 -3.86 25.91 -23.94
N VAL A 550 -4.78 25.94 -22.97
CA VAL A 550 -4.71 26.87 -21.84
C VAL A 550 -3.86 26.25 -20.74
N LEU A 551 -2.74 26.89 -20.39
CA LEU A 551 -1.94 26.50 -19.23
C LEU A 551 -2.22 27.43 -18.06
N ILE A 552 -2.19 26.89 -16.85
CA ILE A 552 -2.17 27.65 -15.59
C ILE A 552 -0.80 27.55 -14.96
N GLU A 553 -0.29 28.68 -14.46
CA GLU A 553 0.99 28.78 -13.77
C GLU A 553 0.78 29.17 -12.30
N GLU A 554 1.24 28.30 -11.39
CA GLU A 554 1.26 28.58 -9.95
C GLU A 554 2.67 29.01 -9.53
N LEU A 555 2.90 30.33 -9.48
CA LEU A 555 4.23 30.88 -9.18
C LEU A 555 4.71 30.54 -7.76
N GLN A 556 3.79 30.42 -6.82
CA GLN A 556 4.08 30.12 -5.43
C GLN A 556 2.91 29.43 -4.72
N PRO A 557 3.16 28.68 -3.63
CA PRO A 557 2.09 28.14 -2.81
C PRO A 557 1.22 29.24 -2.23
N ARG A 558 -0.10 29.06 -2.33
CA ARG A 558 -1.09 30.03 -1.88
C ARG A 558 -1.50 29.82 -0.43
N THR A 559 -2.01 30.89 0.17
CA THR A 559 -2.58 30.91 1.51
C THR A 559 -4.08 31.17 1.45
N VAL A 560 -4.86 30.51 2.31
CA VAL A 560 -6.31 30.76 2.40
C VAL A 560 -6.56 31.91 3.36
N VAL A 561 -7.48 32.80 3.00
CA VAL A 561 -7.92 33.94 3.84
C VAL A 561 -9.43 34.09 3.75
N GLU A 562 -10.05 34.64 4.79
CA GLU A 562 -11.49 34.92 4.82
C GLU A 562 -11.72 36.42 4.81
N ALA A 563 -12.50 36.90 3.85
CA ALA A 563 -12.83 38.31 3.75
C ALA A 563 -13.80 38.74 4.88
N VAL A 564 -13.53 39.90 5.48
CA VAL A 564 -14.42 40.48 6.51
C VAL A 564 -15.69 41.05 5.86
N HIS A 565 -15.58 41.48 4.60
CA HIS A 565 -16.66 42.09 3.83
C HIS A 565 -16.99 41.27 2.58
N GLN A 566 -18.13 41.56 1.98
CA GLN A 566 -18.53 40.99 0.70
C GLN A 566 -17.81 41.75 -0.42
N HIS A 567 -17.23 41.01 -1.37
CA HIS A 567 -16.51 41.57 -2.49
C HIS A 567 -17.05 41.06 -3.82
N ASP A 568 -16.96 41.89 -4.86
CA ASP A 568 -17.19 41.46 -6.24
C ASP A 568 -16.01 40.57 -6.67
N SER A 569 -16.32 39.37 -7.16
CA SER A 569 -15.34 38.38 -7.60
C SER A 569 -14.92 38.54 -9.06
N LYS A 570 -15.62 39.38 -9.83
CA LYS A 570 -15.34 39.59 -11.25
C LYS A 570 -13.99 40.28 -11.44
N SER A 571 -13.24 39.89 -12.48
CA SER A 571 -12.02 40.63 -12.81
C SER A 571 -12.32 42.09 -13.18
N GLY A 572 -11.64 43.02 -12.51
CA GLY A 572 -11.60 44.46 -12.82
C GLY A 572 -10.16 44.98 -12.95
N VAL A 573 -10.02 46.27 -13.27
CA VAL A 573 -8.73 46.95 -13.50
C VAL A 573 -8.00 47.35 -12.20
N GLU A 574 -8.65 47.25 -11.03
CA GLU A 574 -8.10 47.79 -9.78
C GLU A 574 -7.46 46.74 -8.84
N ASP A 575 -6.27 47.11 -8.32
CA ASP A 575 -5.55 46.48 -7.21
C ASP A 575 -6.22 46.79 -5.87
N SER A 576 -7.40 46.23 -5.60
CA SER A 576 -8.09 46.47 -4.32
C SER A 576 -7.51 45.59 -3.22
N THR A 577 -7.00 46.22 -2.16
CA THR A 577 -6.61 45.53 -0.92
C THR A 577 -7.86 45.17 -0.09
N PHE A 578 -8.01 43.89 0.24
CA PHE A 578 -9.14 43.34 0.98
C PHE A 578 -8.83 43.21 2.47
N PHE A 579 -9.75 43.60 3.35
CA PHE A 579 -9.62 43.29 4.77
C PHE A 579 -10.05 41.85 5.04
N THR A 580 -9.19 41.11 5.72
CA THR A 580 -9.40 39.68 5.98
C THR A 580 -9.37 39.38 7.48
N ASN A 581 -9.64 38.14 7.84
CA ASN A 581 -9.46 37.62 9.20
C ASN A 581 -7.99 37.63 9.68
N ARG A 582 -7.06 38.22 8.91
CA ARG A 582 -5.64 38.35 9.24
C ARG A 582 -5.22 39.83 9.29
N ASP A 583 -4.17 40.10 10.06
CA ASP A 583 -3.58 41.43 10.17
C ASP A 583 -2.89 41.83 8.85
N GLY A 584 -3.21 43.04 8.37
CA GLY A 584 -2.80 43.53 7.07
C GLY A 584 -3.76 43.09 5.97
N GLY A 585 -4.21 44.05 5.16
CA GLY A 585 -5.08 43.73 4.03
C GLY A 585 -4.37 42.86 2.99
N VAL A 586 -5.13 42.08 2.24
CA VAL A 586 -4.64 41.17 1.19
C VAL A 586 -4.80 41.82 -0.17
N ASN A 587 -3.73 41.91 -0.94
CA ASN A 587 -3.81 42.27 -2.35
C ASN A 587 -3.83 41.01 -3.22
N VAL A 588 -4.96 40.76 -3.89
CA VAL A 588 -5.16 39.55 -4.71
C VAL A 588 -4.28 39.58 -5.98
N SER A 589 -3.79 40.74 -6.44
CA SER A 589 -2.85 40.81 -7.56
C SER A 589 -1.47 40.23 -7.26
N GLU A 590 -1.12 40.03 -5.99
CA GLU A 590 0.11 39.32 -5.58
C GLU A 590 0.05 37.81 -5.86
N MET A 591 -1.12 37.28 -6.25
CA MET A 591 -1.34 35.86 -6.60
C MET A 591 -0.88 34.85 -5.53
N ASN A 592 -0.77 35.28 -4.28
CA ASN A 592 -0.32 34.47 -3.16
C ASN A 592 -1.45 33.99 -2.25
N THR A 593 -2.70 34.38 -2.56
CA THR A 593 -3.87 34.12 -1.72
C THR A 593 -5.02 33.48 -2.49
N ILE A 594 -5.85 32.75 -1.73
CA ILE A 594 -7.18 32.24 -2.08
C ILE A 594 -8.14 32.89 -1.11
N VAL A 595 -9.10 33.67 -1.61
CA VAL A 595 -10.03 34.43 -0.78
C VAL A 595 -11.35 33.67 -0.69
N ILE A 596 -11.77 33.33 0.52
CA ILE A 596 -13.15 32.96 0.84
C ILE A 596 -13.91 34.27 1.05
N ASN A 597 -14.98 34.48 0.28
CA ASN A 597 -15.73 35.72 0.31
C ASN A 597 -16.52 35.89 1.62
N GLY A 598 -16.92 37.13 1.91
CA GLY A 598 -17.68 37.45 3.12
C GLY A 598 -19.01 36.71 3.17
N ALA A 599 -19.44 36.34 4.38
CA ALA A 599 -20.68 35.60 4.58
C ALA A 599 -21.88 36.29 3.88
N SER A 600 -22.75 35.47 3.27
CA SER A 600 -23.92 35.93 2.50
C SER A 600 -23.60 36.72 1.21
N ALA A 601 -22.36 36.65 0.70
CA ALA A 601 -22.05 37.17 -0.63
C ALA A 601 -23.01 36.58 -1.68
N SER A 602 -23.38 37.40 -2.66
CA SER A 602 -24.39 37.03 -3.65
C SER A 602 -23.90 36.01 -4.70
N ALA A 603 -22.58 35.96 -4.90
CA ALA A 603 -21.84 35.04 -5.76
C ALA A 603 -20.34 35.12 -5.48
N GLY A 604 -19.57 34.21 -6.09
CA GLY A 604 -18.12 34.15 -5.98
C GLY A 604 -17.66 33.80 -4.57
N ASP A 605 -18.08 32.64 -4.09
CA ASP A 605 -17.81 32.21 -2.70
C ASP A 605 -16.31 32.07 -2.45
N ILE A 606 -15.54 31.70 -3.48
CA ILE A 606 -14.09 31.65 -3.45
C ILE A 606 -13.54 32.28 -4.72
N PHE A 607 -12.52 33.13 -4.61
CA PHE A 607 -11.86 33.71 -5.78
C PHE A 607 -10.36 33.95 -5.54
N MET A 608 -9.61 33.96 -6.63
CA MET A 608 -8.17 34.23 -6.64
C MET A 608 -7.70 34.72 -8.01
N ARG A 609 -6.62 35.51 -8.05
CA ARG A 609 -5.96 35.86 -9.31
C ARG A 609 -5.04 34.73 -9.76
N VAL A 610 -5.16 34.32 -11.02
CA VAL A 610 -4.34 33.28 -11.66
C VAL A 610 -3.60 33.84 -12.87
N GLN A 611 -2.45 33.22 -13.18
CA GLN A 611 -1.68 33.46 -14.40
C GLN A 611 -1.98 32.33 -15.38
N LEU A 612 -2.55 32.68 -16.53
CA LEU A 612 -2.77 31.76 -17.65
C LEU A 612 -1.79 32.04 -18.78
N MET A 613 -1.50 31.00 -19.56
CA MET A 613 -0.90 31.09 -20.89
C MET A 613 -1.94 30.64 -21.92
N ILE A 614 -2.33 31.53 -22.82
CA ILE A 614 -3.30 31.29 -23.90
C ILE A 614 -2.64 31.73 -25.20
N ASP A 615 -2.48 30.83 -26.17
CA ASP A 615 -1.82 31.12 -27.45
C ASP A 615 -0.46 31.85 -27.29
N ASP A 616 0.38 31.35 -26.38
CA ASP A 616 1.67 31.91 -25.98
C ASP A 616 1.63 33.31 -25.33
N GLN A 617 0.44 33.82 -24.99
CA GLN A 617 0.26 35.08 -24.29
C GLN A 617 -0.05 34.87 -22.81
N GLN A 618 0.63 35.64 -21.96
CA GLN A 618 0.34 35.70 -20.53
C GLN A 618 -0.92 36.52 -20.28
N VAL A 619 -1.93 35.89 -19.68
CA VAL A 619 -3.21 36.51 -19.33
C VAL A 619 -3.45 36.38 -17.83
N GLN A 620 -3.67 37.50 -17.16
CA GLN A 620 -4.05 37.52 -15.74
C GLN A 620 -5.54 37.69 -15.59
N CYS A 621 -6.21 36.73 -14.95
CA CYS A 621 -7.64 36.75 -14.71
C CYS A 621 -7.97 36.15 -13.35
N ASN A 622 -9.22 36.29 -12.92
CA ASN A 622 -9.70 35.64 -11.71
C ASN A 622 -10.15 34.21 -12.04
N GLU A 623 -9.78 33.27 -11.18
CA GLU A 623 -10.46 31.99 -11.03
C GLU A 623 -11.48 32.15 -9.91
N VAL A 624 -12.76 31.90 -10.23
CA VAL A 624 -13.88 32.04 -9.30
C VAL A 624 -14.60 30.71 -9.15
N ILE A 625 -14.70 30.25 -7.91
CA ILE A 625 -15.41 29.03 -7.55
C ILE A 625 -16.69 29.40 -6.81
N GLN A 626 -17.83 28.98 -7.36
CA GLN A 626 -19.14 29.08 -6.73
C GLN A 626 -19.49 27.74 -6.11
N CYS A 627 -19.72 27.72 -4.81
CA CYS A 627 -20.25 26.58 -4.06
C CYS A 627 -21.78 26.72 -3.93
N LYS A 628 -22.55 25.76 -4.45
CA LYS A 628 -24.02 25.82 -4.35
C LYS A 628 -24.60 24.59 -3.69
N LEU A 629 -25.18 24.79 -2.51
CA LEU A 629 -26.04 23.82 -1.83
C LEU A 629 -27.46 23.89 -2.41
N LEU A 630 -27.90 22.82 -3.08
CA LEU A 630 -29.27 22.66 -3.53
C LEU A 630 -29.98 21.59 -2.71
N GLN A 631 -31.31 21.71 -2.59
CA GLN A 631 -32.12 20.64 -1.99
C GLN A 631 -31.99 19.37 -2.85
N THR A 632 -31.96 18.20 -2.20
CA THR A 632 -31.57 16.88 -2.75
C THR A 632 -32.30 16.41 -4.02
N LYS A 633 -33.41 17.06 -4.42
CA LYS A 633 -34.18 16.70 -5.64
C LYS A 633 -34.01 17.68 -6.80
N GLN A 634 -33.38 18.84 -6.61
CA GLN A 634 -33.14 19.79 -7.69
C GLN A 634 -31.87 19.45 -8.46
N LYS A 635 -31.94 19.47 -9.79
CA LYS A 635 -30.79 19.31 -10.68
C LYS A 635 -30.33 20.66 -11.20
N ILE A 636 -29.02 20.84 -11.38
CA ILE A 636 -28.49 22.00 -12.11
C ILE A 636 -28.79 21.80 -13.60
N ASN A 637 -29.50 22.76 -14.19
CA ASN A 637 -29.66 22.88 -15.63
C ASN A 637 -28.86 24.07 -16.18
N GLU A 638 -28.82 24.20 -17.50
CA GLU A 638 -28.08 25.25 -18.21
C GLU A 638 -28.49 26.66 -17.74
N ALA A 639 -29.79 26.92 -17.57
CA ALA A 639 -30.28 28.24 -17.14
C ALA A 639 -29.84 28.59 -15.71
N MET A 640 -29.86 27.63 -14.79
CA MET A 640 -29.37 27.81 -13.42
C MET A 640 -27.85 28.04 -13.43
N TYR A 641 -27.11 27.26 -14.21
CA TYR A 641 -25.66 27.41 -14.36
C TYR A 641 -25.30 28.80 -14.90
N ALA A 642 -25.92 29.21 -16.00
CA ALA A 642 -25.71 30.52 -16.61
C ALA A 642 -26.01 31.66 -15.62
N LYS A 643 -27.09 31.53 -14.84
CA LYS A 643 -27.45 32.51 -13.81
C LYS A 643 -26.38 32.64 -12.73
N GLU A 644 -25.81 31.54 -12.24
CA GLU A 644 -24.74 31.61 -11.24
C GLU A 644 -23.44 32.16 -11.85
N ARG A 645 -23.10 31.75 -13.07
CA ARG A 645 -21.93 32.27 -13.82
C ARG A 645 -21.99 33.79 -13.98
N THR A 646 -23.10 34.35 -14.48
CA THR A 646 -23.24 35.80 -14.74
C THR A 646 -23.09 36.66 -13.48
N LYS A 647 -23.41 36.12 -12.31
CA LYS A 647 -23.19 36.82 -11.04
C LYS A 647 -21.73 36.79 -10.61
N ALA A 648 -21.05 35.67 -10.83
CA ALA A 648 -19.73 35.40 -10.25
C ALA A 648 -18.56 35.92 -11.09
N VAL A 649 -18.68 35.91 -12.42
CA VAL A 649 -17.54 36.16 -13.32
C VAL A 649 -17.84 37.17 -14.42
N ASN A 650 -16.77 37.78 -14.95
CA ASN A 650 -16.81 38.42 -16.25
C ASN A 650 -16.66 37.35 -17.34
N GLY A 651 -17.71 37.16 -18.13
CA GLY A 651 -17.94 35.91 -18.85
C GLY A 651 -16.84 35.47 -19.81
N ASP A 652 -16.09 36.40 -20.38
CA ASP A 652 -15.15 36.09 -21.47
C ASP A 652 -13.69 36.08 -21.02
N SER A 653 -13.39 36.44 -19.77
CA SER A 653 -12.01 36.55 -19.26
C SER A 653 -11.69 35.59 -18.12
N ASP A 654 -12.67 35.27 -17.27
CA ASP A 654 -12.43 34.60 -16.00
C ASP A 654 -12.64 33.10 -16.09
N VAL A 655 -11.90 32.35 -15.27
CA VAL A 655 -12.15 30.92 -15.07
C VAL A 655 -13.28 30.77 -14.06
N PHE A 656 -14.34 30.04 -14.42
CA PHE A 656 -15.50 29.81 -13.55
C PHE A 656 -15.67 28.34 -13.23
N LEU A 657 -15.84 27.98 -11.96
CA LEU A 657 -16.16 26.62 -11.54
C LEU A 657 -17.37 26.62 -10.62
N LEU A 658 -18.44 25.90 -11.00
CA LEU A 658 -19.56 25.64 -10.11
C LEU A 658 -19.37 24.28 -9.43
N ILE A 659 -19.31 24.26 -8.09
CA ILE A 659 -19.25 23.02 -7.29
C ILE A 659 -20.57 22.85 -6.55
N THR A 660 -21.23 21.71 -6.72
CA THR A 660 -22.53 21.44 -6.10
C THR A 660 -22.73 19.96 -5.80
N PRO A 661 -23.40 19.60 -4.71
CA PRO A 661 -23.72 18.20 -4.42
C PRO A 661 -24.95 17.71 -5.19
N ALA A 662 -25.62 18.57 -5.97
CA ALA A 662 -26.73 18.18 -6.84
C ALA A 662 -26.23 17.54 -8.14
N GLN A 663 -27.05 16.69 -8.74
CA GLN A 663 -26.79 16.22 -10.11
C GLN A 663 -26.95 17.38 -11.10
N ALA A 664 -26.13 17.39 -12.15
CA ALA A 664 -26.32 18.28 -13.28
C ALA A 664 -26.96 17.53 -14.46
N THR A 665 -27.82 18.20 -15.23
CA THR A 665 -28.22 17.70 -16.55
C THR A 665 -27.05 17.82 -17.53
N GLU A 666 -27.14 17.15 -18.67
CA GLU A 666 -26.18 17.35 -19.76
C GLU A 666 -26.49 18.66 -20.49
N PHE A 667 -25.50 19.55 -20.58
CA PHE A 667 -25.54 20.80 -21.34
C PHE A 667 -24.11 21.22 -21.68
N ALA A 668 -23.95 22.01 -22.74
CA ALA A 668 -22.66 22.53 -23.15
C ALA A 668 -22.19 23.61 -22.17
N LEU A 669 -20.90 23.56 -21.80
CA LEU A 669 -20.29 24.57 -20.94
C LEU A 669 -19.53 25.60 -21.78
N PRO A 670 -19.60 26.90 -21.46
CA PRO A 670 -18.80 27.92 -22.13
C PRO A 670 -17.28 27.67 -21.96
N PRO A 671 -16.42 28.27 -22.80
CA PRO A 671 -14.97 28.26 -22.59
C PRO A 671 -14.60 28.74 -21.18
N LEU A 672 -13.51 28.21 -20.63
CA LEU A 672 -13.01 28.52 -19.27
C LEU A 672 -14.01 28.26 -18.13
N CYS A 673 -15.13 27.58 -18.40
CA CYS A 673 -16.19 27.35 -17.43
C CYS A 673 -16.36 25.85 -17.17
N GLY A 674 -16.41 25.47 -15.89
CA GLY A 674 -16.56 24.10 -15.42
C GLY A 674 -17.69 23.90 -14.42
N ILE A 675 -18.03 22.63 -14.19
CA ILE A 675 -18.94 22.18 -13.16
C ILE A 675 -18.43 20.87 -12.52
N VAL A 676 -18.55 20.79 -11.20
CA VAL A 676 -18.36 19.58 -10.40
C VAL A 676 -19.69 19.30 -9.70
N SER A 677 -20.46 18.39 -10.27
CA SER A 677 -21.75 17.92 -9.72
C SER A 677 -21.55 16.58 -9.01
N THR A 678 -22.59 15.99 -8.41
CA THR A 678 -22.48 14.68 -7.72
C THR A 678 -21.72 13.62 -8.52
N ASN A 679 -21.88 13.61 -9.84
CA ASN A 679 -21.28 12.61 -10.72
C ASN A 679 -19.77 12.78 -10.89
N GLU A 680 -19.26 14.01 -10.72
CA GLU A 680 -17.85 14.36 -10.90
C GLU A 680 -17.07 14.38 -9.57
N PHE A 681 -17.72 14.23 -8.41
CA PHE A 681 -17.09 14.41 -7.10
C PHE A 681 -15.90 13.49 -6.86
N ASP A 682 -16.08 12.19 -7.05
CA ASP A 682 -15.00 11.21 -6.82
C ASP A 682 -13.82 11.44 -7.77
N GLN A 683 -14.12 11.81 -9.02
CA GLN A 683 -13.10 12.06 -10.02
C GLN A 683 -12.33 13.35 -9.73
N TYR A 684 -13.03 14.43 -9.35
CA TYR A 684 -12.42 15.72 -9.06
C TYR A 684 -11.67 15.72 -7.74
N PHE A 685 -12.29 15.30 -6.63
CA PHE A 685 -11.66 15.38 -5.32
C PHE A 685 -10.71 14.21 -5.02
N GLY A 686 -10.82 13.09 -5.75
CA GLY A 686 -9.91 11.95 -5.61
C GLY A 686 -9.84 11.47 -4.15
N PRO A 687 -8.64 11.37 -3.54
CA PRO A 687 -8.53 10.96 -2.13
C PRO A 687 -9.22 11.89 -1.12
N PHE A 688 -9.62 13.10 -1.50
CA PHE A 688 -10.41 14.01 -0.67
C PHE A 688 -11.93 13.77 -0.80
N ALA A 689 -12.39 12.88 -1.68
CA ALA A 689 -13.80 12.74 -2.03
C ALA A 689 -14.69 12.40 -0.83
N SER A 690 -14.26 11.50 0.06
CA SER A 690 -15.04 11.16 1.28
C SER A 690 -15.21 12.36 2.20
N ARG A 691 -14.16 13.18 2.36
CA ARG A 691 -14.20 14.43 3.12
C ARG A 691 -15.08 15.49 2.45
N ALA A 692 -15.00 15.61 1.12
CA ALA A 692 -15.88 16.48 0.33
C ALA A 692 -17.34 16.07 0.54
N TYR A 693 -17.65 14.79 0.37
CA TYR A 693 -18.98 14.21 0.54
C TYR A 693 -19.51 14.45 1.96
N ARG A 694 -18.74 14.15 3.00
CA ARG A 694 -19.20 14.32 4.40
C ARG A 694 -19.35 15.78 4.83
N SER A 695 -18.51 16.65 4.28
CA SER A 695 -18.67 18.10 4.47
C SER A 695 -19.96 18.60 3.80
N PHE A 696 -20.41 17.97 2.72
CA PHE A 696 -21.56 18.42 1.92
C PHE A 696 -22.90 17.71 2.16
N LEU A 697 -22.90 16.40 2.39
CA LEU A 697 -24.04 15.50 2.16
C LEU A 697 -24.46 14.68 3.38
N GLU A 698 -23.70 14.73 4.47
CA GLU A 698 -24.06 14.08 5.73
C GLU A 698 -24.18 15.11 6.87
N PRO A 699 -25.14 16.06 6.83
CA PRO A 699 -25.36 16.93 7.97
C PRO A 699 -25.79 16.11 9.20
N PRO A 700 -25.42 16.52 10.43
CA PRO A 700 -25.84 15.83 11.64
C PRO A 700 -27.36 15.77 11.71
N ASN A 701 -27.88 14.62 12.14
CA ASN A 701 -29.31 14.45 12.38
C ASN A 701 -29.66 15.03 13.74
N ILE A 702 -30.57 16.00 13.78
CA ILE A 702 -30.95 16.68 15.04
C ILE A 702 -31.52 15.70 16.09
N ASN A 703 -32.12 14.60 15.65
CA ASN A 703 -32.74 13.61 16.53
C ASN A 703 -31.74 12.61 17.11
N THR A 704 -30.59 12.39 16.44
CA THR A 704 -29.63 11.35 16.85
C THR A 704 -28.25 11.88 17.19
N ALA A 705 -27.87 13.08 16.74
CA ALA A 705 -26.56 13.67 16.97
C ALA A 705 -26.25 13.77 18.47
N SER A 706 -25.04 13.45 18.88
CA SER A 706 -24.66 13.53 20.29
C SER A 706 -24.60 14.98 20.80
N TYR A 707 -24.52 15.16 22.12
CA TYR A 707 -24.30 16.48 22.72
C TYR A 707 -23.04 17.16 22.16
N HIS A 708 -21.96 16.38 22.04
CA HIS A 708 -20.68 16.87 21.55
C HIS A 708 -20.72 17.20 20.05
N GLU A 709 -21.47 16.43 19.25
CA GLU A 709 -21.69 16.76 17.84
C GLU A 709 -22.50 18.06 17.70
N LEU A 710 -23.53 18.27 18.52
CA LEU A 710 -24.37 19.45 18.48
C LEU A 710 -23.60 20.73 18.87
N ARG A 711 -22.83 20.71 19.97
CA ARG A 711 -22.08 21.89 20.44
C ARG A 711 -20.97 22.35 19.48
N ARG A 712 -20.55 21.46 18.56
CA ARG A 712 -19.52 21.73 17.55
C ARG A 712 -20.09 22.40 16.30
N ILE A 713 -21.41 22.44 16.15
CA ILE A 713 -22.07 23.19 15.09
C ILE A 713 -21.89 24.69 15.38
N GLU A 714 -21.33 25.42 14.43
CA GLU A 714 -21.15 26.86 14.54
C GLU A 714 -22.51 27.53 14.80
N GLY A 715 -22.57 28.35 15.86
CA GLY A 715 -23.79 28.98 16.36
C GLY A 715 -24.66 28.13 17.29
N VAL A 716 -24.36 26.84 17.49
CA VAL A 716 -24.99 25.98 18.49
C VAL A 716 -24.06 25.84 19.69
N GLY A 717 -24.21 26.72 20.68
CA GLY A 717 -23.49 26.59 21.96
C GLY A 717 -24.10 25.51 22.87
N ASP A 718 -23.44 25.24 24.00
CA ASP A 718 -23.84 24.26 25.01
C ASP A 718 -25.34 24.34 25.36
N ALA A 719 -25.84 25.53 25.70
CA ALA A 719 -27.23 25.74 26.07
C ALA A 719 -28.23 25.37 24.94
N THR A 720 -27.86 25.58 23.68
CA THR A 720 -28.72 25.19 22.54
C THR A 720 -28.65 23.68 22.31
N ALA A 721 -27.48 23.07 22.45
CA ALA A 721 -27.30 21.62 22.36
C ALA A 721 -28.09 20.86 23.44
N GLU A 722 -28.02 21.31 24.71
CA GLU A 722 -28.82 20.75 25.82
C GLU A 722 -30.31 20.84 25.49
N LYS A 723 -30.77 22.02 25.06
CA LYS A 723 -32.17 22.24 24.70
C LYS A 723 -32.64 21.33 23.57
N ILE A 724 -31.81 21.11 22.54
CA ILE A 724 -32.11 20.16 21.45
C ILE A 724 -32.31 18.75 22.01
N ILE A 725 -31.41 18.29 22.89
CA ILE A 725 -31.48 16.97 23.50
C ILE A 725 -32.72 16.81 24.38
N ASP A 726 -33.03 17.80 25.20
CA ASP A 726 -34.19 17.75 26.09
C ASP A 726 -35.50 17.77 25.31
N GLU A 727 -35.59 18.58 24.27
CA GLU A 727 -36.76 18.61 23.40
C GLU A 727 -36.93 17.30 22.62
N ARG A 728 -35.89 16.78 21.96
CA ARG A 728 -36.05 15.55 21.18
C ARG A 728 -36.40 14.32 22.02
N LYS A 729 -35.97 14.28 23.30
CA LYS A 729 -36.37 13.23 24.26
C LYS A 729 -37.88 13.23 24.53
N LYS A 730 -38.53 14.40 24.48
CA LYS A 730 -40.00 14.50 24.60
C LYS A 730 -40.67 13.99 23.33
N ARG A 731 -40.15 14.38 22.17
CA ARG A 731 -40.63 13.96 20.84
C ARG A 731 -39.58 14.32 19.79
N ALA A 732 -39.28 13.39 18.88
CA ALA A 732 -38.44 13.64 17.72
C ALA A 732 -38.94 14.86 16.91
N PHE A 733 -38.00 15.64 16.37
CA PHE A 733 -38.30 16.72 15.44
C PHE A 733 -38.68 16.13 14.09
N SER A 734 -39.86 16.53 13.60
CA SER A 734 -40.42 16.05 12.33
C SER A 734 -39.96 16.87 11.12
N SER A 735 -39.49 18.09 11.35
CA SER A 735 -39.05 19.01 10.30
C SER A 735 -38.26 20.18 10.89
N HIS A 736 -37.60 20.94 10.02
CA HIS A 736 -36.97 22.21 10.38
C HIS A 736 -37.95 23.17 11.06
N ALA A 737 -39.16 23.33 10.52
CA ALA A 737 -40.16 24.22 11.09
C ALA A 737 -40.56 23.81 12.52
N ASP A 738 -40.71 22.49 12.76
CA ASP A 738 -41.00 21.93 14.08
C ASP A 738 -39.87 22.23 15.07
N ALA A 739 -38.61 22.03 14.67
CA ALA A 739 -37.45 22.37 15.50
C ALA A 739 -37.37 23.86 15.83
N VAL A 740 -37.53 24.74 14.83
CA VAL A 740 -37.48 26.20 15.07
C VAL A 740 -38.57 26.64 16.05
N ASN A 741 -39.80 26.13 15.91
CA ASN A 741 -40.92 26.50 16.78
C ASN A 741 -40.71 26.07 18.24
N ARG A 742 -40.02 24.96 18.48
CA ARG A 742 -39.79 24.40 19.82
C ARG A 742 -38.54 24.96 20.48
N LEU A 743 -37.51 25.24 19.68
CA LEU A 743 -36.21 25.66 20.17
C LEU A 743 -36.07 27.18 20.28
N PHE A 744 -36.79 27.96 19.46
CA PHE A 744 -36.62 29.41 19.41
C PHE A 744 -37.95 30.16 19.51
N THR A 745 -37.99 31.16 20.39
CA THR A 745 -39.09 32.13 20.48
C THR A 745 -39.05 33.16 19.35
N ASN A 746 -37.85 33.50 18.85
CA ASN A 746 -37.67 34.34 17.66
C ASN A 746 -37.28 33.48 16.45
N LYS A 747 -38.16 33.41 15.45
CA LYS A 747 -38.01 32.56 14.26
C LYS A 747 -37.02 33.08 13.21
N LYS A 748 -36.45 34.29 13.41
CA LYS A 748 -35.47 34.93 12.51
C LYS A 748 -34.04 34.99 13.09
N CYS A 749 -33.70 34.14 14.06
CA CYS A 749 -32.33 34.13 14.60
C CYS A 749 -31.39 33.28 13.72
N LYS A 750 -30.10 33.63 13.68
CA LYS A 750 -29.06 32.87 12.95
C LYS A 750 -29.07 31.37 13.30
N ASN A 751 -29.35 31.03 14.56
CA ASN A 751 -29.42 29.64 15.02
C ASN A 751 -30.58 28.87 14.37
N ALA A 752 -31.68 29.53 14.00
CA ALA A 752 -32.79 28.90 13.29
C ALA A 752 -32.41 28.55 11.84
N GLU A 753 -31.57 29.35 11.17
CA GLU A 753 -31.05 29.07 9.84
C GLU A 753 -30.07 27.90 9.86
N ILE A 754 -29.23 27.81 10.89
CA ILE A 754 -28.30 26.68 11.11
C ILE A 754 -29.04 25.34 11.18
N LEU A 755 -30.18 25.28 11.88
CA LEU A 755 -30.99 24.06 11.96
C LEU A 755 -31.62 23.66 10.61
N SER A 756 -31.76 24.58 9.65
CA SER A 756 -32.38 24.28 8.35
C SER A 756 -31.55 23.34 7.49
N ALA A 757 -30.25 23.30 7.76
CA ALA A 757 -29.31 22.47 7.02
C ALA A 757 -28.92 21.19 7.79
N MET A 758 -29.54 20.93 8.96
CA MET A 758 -29.47 19.63 9.64
C MET A 758 -30.40 18.59 9.00
N HIS A 759 -30.10 17.31 9.23
CA HIS A 759 -30.98 16.23 8.80
C HIS A 759 -32.14 16.03 9.80
N PHE A 760 -33.32 15.71 9.27
CA PHE A 760 -34.53 15.35 10.00
C PHE A 760 -35.03 14.02 9.46
N ASP A 761 -35.39 13.09 10.35
CA ASP A 761 -35.98 11.82 9.93
C ASP A 761 -37.28 12.11 9.16
N GLY A 762 -37.32 11.72 7.89
CA GLY A 762 -38.51 11.86 7.06
C GLY A 762 -39.65 11.02 7.63
N VAL A 763 -40.86 11.56 7.66
CA VAL A 763 -42.06 10.75 7.90
C VAL A 763 -42.19 9.76 6.73
N GLY A 764 -41.80 8.50 6.95
CA GLY A 764 -42.09 7.37 6.07
C GLY A 764 -40.86 6.65 5.49
N ALA A 765 -40.27 5.75 6.27
CA ALA A 765 -39.62 4.53 5.78
C ALA A 765 -39.61 3.47 6.88
N ASP A 766 -40.80 3.13 7.40
CA ASP A 766 -41.04 1.87 8.10
C ASP A 766 -41.71 0.91 7.12
N SER A 767 -40.90 0.03 6.51
CA SER A 767 -41.20 -1.37 6.07
C SER A 767 -40.23 -1.82 4.99
#